data_AF-A0A662KW59-F1
#
_entry.id   AF-A0A662KW59-F1
#
_cell.length_a   1.000
_cell.length_b   1.000
_cell.length_c   1.000
_cell.angle_alpha   90.00
_cell.angle_beta   90.00
_cell.angle_gamma   90.00
#
_symmetry.space_group_name_H-M   'P 1'
#
loop_
_entity.id
_entity.type
_entity.pdbx_description
1 polymer ?
#
loop_
_entity_poly.entity_id
_entity_poly.type
_entity_poly.pdbx_seq_one_letter_code
_entity_poly.pdbx_strand_id
1 'polypeptide(L)'
;GYEVGDLTNISVVERNVGNVTADAVRIIVYEIAPEPEETIEQIMAREDKNVLGEFEIKNLKRNEEKIIKLQWTPETPKTHMFIAEAEVLEKVPDMHEKNNVGINGIYVGSGSIRWLSGHEVPSGTTEVYYDESIYCYGDLIVHPGGKLVLVNVSLILYCEKEGQYTIKVEDGGDFETRGISTITAYQYDYPYKFRVYGNIDMRGTTVQWLWGDKNSPDKVGGIEFYDTASGYIDGCVVTRSLTHGIYVMGASVTIKDTNIIAPTSGIYAYQDSSTIVENVTISANDGIVISNSLIDVHGGDISAGSYGIKITGKCGGTGEITRFADGESEEVIVYPEGGGYGVVEVAVPKYAEIRSASFDVENVNVDFDNMTNTLWRFDTRKGSADVYAGYTSDAYNTRPRSINLSVSGGEAPDDYGYAYAVREFNGRFDAITLSYNITRFEDMDSPSGGYAWAQFDVWIDAYNAEGKHIGRYQYILAWTKKPVDDEPWILFANHTIISKEPTSGWQIINRNIKNDWNMPTALWNSIARMKITFALSANFTAFNAYTAYFDDLQLSQYSYPSNVCVDVGDDGSVEWCYGGELRERERVTGIAGAIQEYVNAHEAYGGYVYVPINISSDTEGNIRVYNLSIEYKIHGVLLWGVNVTDAVDGIYSNTTANISVYDSQISDTNYSSIIEDAHSIIISNLSISNAADIALYLMNATKNVSIEHLALKGYNCDFGMVLHKIGGKIKIDDAKIAYTTTGIVLHAPNATLNNVFTYQTRVSIYSLGCNMTITNSTLRGDWGMMRPLSAYNPNVIALRSYIFDPVLGTPEIPEYLSADYDYGMYLVQSDSPINSSVYDAIMSKGAEVISFIQPNALVVLANTSIVHEIGAMEFVRFVGRYQPAYRIERSLRENMSEWNNITALIYKPNKKEKSEALSYFASVFESYQEGDYYRISGTVSKDNITKLATMCTTYWIEKMIAPTTMDEKSCEI
;
A
#
# COMPACT_ATOMS: atom_id res chain seq x y z
N GLY A 1 -30.53 6.27 -41.48
CA GLY A 1 -30.91 7.68 -41.57
C GLY A 1 -32.26 7.84 -40.91
N TYR A 2 -32.30 8.52 -39.78
CA TYR A 2 -33.47 9.08 -39.10
C TYR A 2 -32.98 10.23 -38.20
N GLU A 3 -33.84 11.23 -37.99
CA GLU A 3 -33.68 12.41 -37.13
C GLU A 3 -34.45 12.24 -35.80
N VAL A 4 -33.95 12.94 -34.78
CA VAL A 4 -34.52 13.36 -33.48
C VAL A 4 -34.46 12.40 -32.29
N GLY A 5 -33.63 12.80 -31.31
CA GLY A 5 -33.94 12.78 -29.87
C GLY A 5 -33.58 11.50 -29.10
N ASP A 6 -32.50 11.57 -28.31
CA ASP A 6 -32.22 10.72 -27.13
C ASP A 6 -31.66 9.29 -27.31
N LEU A 7 -31.07 8.95 -28.47
CA LEU A 7 -30.14 7.82 -28.57
C LEU A 7 -28.81 8.30 -29.14
N THR A 8 -27.88 8.66 -28.26
CA THR A 8 -26.65 9.40 -28.64
C THR A 8 -25.50 8.54 -29.14
N ASN A 9 -25.56 7.21 -29.11
CA ASN A 9 -24.48 6.36 -29.64
C ASN A 9 -25.00 5.01 -30.15
N ILE A 10 -25.04 4.81 -31.47
CA ILE A 10 -25.27 3.50 -32.10
C ILE A 10 -23.90 2.94 -32.48
N SER A 11 -23.42 1.92 -31.77
CA SER A 11 -22.23 1.14 -32.18
C SER A 11 -22.67 -0.05 -33.04
N VAL A 12 -22.18 -0.15 -34.29
CA VAL A 12 -22.40 -1.31 -35.15
C VAL A 12 -21.10 -2.12 -35.21
N VAL A 13 -21.11 -3.36 -34.72
CA VAL A 13 -19.99 -4.29 -34.86
C VAL A 13 -20.28 -5.21 -36.06
N GLU A 14 -19.50 -5.10 -37.13
CA GLU A 14 -19.54 -6.05 -38.24
C GLU A 14 -18.85 -7.36 -37.81
N ARG A 15 -19.60 -8.46 -37.79
CA ARG A 15 -19.05 -9.81 -37.70
C ARG A 15 -19.14 -10.49 -39.06
N ASN A 16 -18.06 -11.13 -39.51
CA ASN A 16 -18.09 -11.98 -40.70
C ASN A 16 -19.06 -13.15 -40.46
N VAL A 17 -20.10 -13.25 -41.30
CA VAL A 17 -21.26 -14.18 -41.18
C VAL A 17 -20.92 -15.63 -41.60
N GLY A 18 -19.67 -15.91 -41.94
CA GLY A 18 -19.21 -17.20 -42.44
C GLY A 18 -19.11 -17.25 -43.96
N ASN A 19 -18.50 -18.31 -44.48
CA ASN A 19 -18.32 -18.51 -45.93
C ASN A 19 -19.49 -19.34 -46.48
N VAL A 20 -20.22 -18.80 -47.45
CA VAL A 20 -21.33 -19.50 -48.10
C VAL A 20 -21.00 -19.80 -49.57
N THR A 21 -21.12 -21.07 -49.97
CA THR A 21 -21.06 -21.50 -51.37
C THR A 21 -22.47 -21.85 -51.85
N ALA A 22 -23.14 -20.91 -52.53
CA ALA A 22 -24.51 -21.04 -53.02
C ALA A 22 -24.77 -20.12 -54.23
N ASP A 23 -25.65 -20.54 -55.15
CA ASP A 23 -26.13 -19.70 -56.27
C ASP A 23 -27.22 -18.73 -55.80
N ALA A 24 -27.93 -19.09 -54.73
CA ALA A 24 -28.90 -18.24 -54.05
C ALA A 24 -28.94 -18.48 -52.54
N VAL A 25 -29.07 -17.40 -51.76
CA VAL A 25 -29.18 -17.40 -50.29
C VAL A 25 -30.36 -16.53 -49.89
N ARG A 26 -31.13 -16.98 -48.90
CA ARG A 26 -32.14 -16.18 -48.20
C ARG A 26 -31.55 -15.70 -46.88
N ILE A 27 -31.61 -14.41 -46.59
CA ILE A 27 -31.19 -13.84 -45.32
C ILE A 27 -32.41 -13.34 -44.59
N ILE A 28 -32.62 -13.81 -43.37
CA ILE A 28 -33.69 -13.37 -42.47
C ILE A 28 -33.03 -12.59 -41.34
N VAL A 29 -33.49 -11.37 -41.10
CA VAL A 29 -33.02 -10.52 -40.01
C VAL A 29 -34.11 -10.42 -38.96
N TYR A 30 -33.78 -10.78 -37.74
CA TYR A 30 -34.65 -10.71 -36.57
C TYR A 30 -34.21 -9.59 -35.64
N GLU A 31 -35.10 -9.10 -34.79
CA GLU A 31 -34.87 -8.25 -33.63
C GLU A 31 -35.24 -9.03 -32.37
N ILE A 32 -34.44 -8.87 -31.33
CA ILE A 32 -34.73 -9.37 -30.00
C ILE A 32 -34.20 -8.41 -28.94
N ALA A 33 -35.00 -8.15 -27.91
CA ALA A 33 -34.55 -7.39 -26.74
C ALA A 33 -34.00 -8.37 -25.70
N PRO A 34 -32.67 -8.49 -25.51
CA PRO A 34 -32.11 -9.42 -24.55
C PRO A 34 -32.44 -8.97 -23.11
N GLU A 35 -32.79 -9.92 -22.26
CA GLU A 35 -32.89 -9.69 -20.82
C GLU A 35 -31.49 -9.78 -20.18
N PRO A 36 -31.26 -9.10 -19.04
CA PRO A 36 -29.99 -9.22 -18.31
C PRO A 36 -29.65 -10.69 -18.03
N GLU A 37 -28.39 -11.08 -18.23
CA GLU A 37 -27.85 -12.42 -17.96
C GLU A 37 -28.16 -13.52 -19.01
N GLU A 38 -28.94 -13.25 -20.06
CA GLU A 38 -29.16 -14.25 -21.13
C GLU A 38 -27.89 -14.51 -21.95
N THR A 39 -27.51 -15.79 -22.13
CA THR A 39 -26.41 -16.16 -23.04
C THR A 39 -26.82 -15.99 -24.49
N ILE A 40 -25.86 -15.82 -25.40
CA ILE A 40 -26.15 -15.77 -26.85
C ILE A 40 -26.94 -17.01 -27.27
N GLU A 41 -26.60 -18.20 -26.77
CA GLU A 41 -27.31 -19.45 -27.10
C GLU A 41 -28.77 -19.44 -26.62
N GLN A 42 -29.05 -18.86 -25.45
CA GLN A 42 -30.41 -18.70 -24.91
C GLN A 42 -31.21 -17.68 -25.73
N ILE A 43 -30.60 -16.54 -26.07
CA ILE A 43 -31.18 -15.51 -26.93
C ILE A 43 -31.45 -16.08 -28.34
N MET A 44 -30.55 -16.92 -28.85
CA MET A 44 -30.71 -17.59 -30.15
C MET A 44 -31.81 -18.65 -30.14
N ALA A 45 -32.11 -19.25 -29.00
CA ALA A 45 -33.17 -20.25 -28.84
C ALA A 45 -34.56 -19.63 -28.57
N ARG A 46 -34.64 -18.32 -28.36
CA ARG A 46 -35.91 -17.61 -28.13
C ARG A 46 -36.82 -17.73 -29.34
N GLU A 47 -38.09 -18.08 -29.08
CA GLU A 47 -39.13 -18.18 -30.10
C GLU A 47 -39.78 -16.82 -30.42
N ASP A 48 -39.59 -15.81 -29.57
CA ASP A 48 -40.21 -14.48 -29.67
C ASP A 48 -39.36 -13.46 -30.46
N LYS A 49 -38.56 -13.94 -31.41
CA LYS A 49 -37.80 -13.10 -32.35
C LYS A 49 -38.75 -12.35 -33.29
N ASN A 50 -38.61 -11.04 -33.38
CA ASN A 50 -39.39 -10.23 -34.32
C ASN A 50 -38.70 -10.18 -35.69
N VAL A 51 -39.38 -10.59 -36.77
CA VAL A 51 -38.76 -10.56 -38.12
C VAL A 51 -38.77 -9.13 -38.65
N LEU A 52 -37.59 -8.56 -38.85
CA LEU A 52 -37.42 -7.20 -39.38
C LEU A 52 -37.32 -7.13 -40.89
N GLY A 53 -36.81 -8.19 -41.52
CA GLY A 53 -36.70 -8.23 -42.96
C GLY A 53 -36.19 -9.56 -43.47
N GLU A 54 -36.54 -9.86 -44.71
CA GLU A 54 -36.20 -11.11 -45.36
C GLU A 54 -35.79 -10.85 -46.81
N PHE A 55 -34.64 -11.40 -47.20
CA PHE A 55 -33.93 -11.01 -48.41
C PHE A 55 -33.43 -12.23 -49.16
N GLU A 56 -33.94 -12.45 -50.37
CA GLU A 56 -33.34 -13.43 -51.27
C GLU A 56 -32.27 -12.77 -52.14
N ILE A 57 -31.05 -13.28 -52.07
CA ILE A 57 -29.94 -12.90 -52.93
C ILE A 57 -29.69 -14.03 -53.91
N LYS A 58 -29.84 -13.75 -55.21
CA LYS A 58 -29.68 -14.72 -56.31
C LYS A 58 -28.52 -14.31 -57.22
N ASN A 59 -27.95 -15.28 -57.94
CA ASN A 59 -26.86 -15.11 -58.90
C ASN A 59 -25.56 -14.57 -58.26
N LEU A 60 -25.22 -15.06 -57.06
CA LEU A 60 -24.02 -14.66 -56.34
C LEU A 60 -22.75 -15.05 -57.12
N LYS A 61 -21.88 -14.09 -57.42
CA LYS A 61 -20.56 -14.36 -58.00
C LYS A 61 -19.49 -14.44 -56.93
N ARG A 62 -18.43 -15.20 -57.21
CA ARG A 62 -17.26 -15.29 -56.32
C ARG A 62 -16.66 -13.90 -56.09
N ASN A 63 -16.49 -13.52 -54.81
CA ASN A 63 -15.98 -12.23 -54.34
C ASN A 63 -16.88 -11.01 -54.65
N GLU A 64 -18.17 -11.23 -54.89
CA GLU A 64 -19.14 -10.13 -55.02
C GLU A 64 -19.67 -9.70 -53.65
N GLU A 65 -19.60 -8.40 -53.37
CA GLU A 65 -20.19 -7.79 -52.17
C GLU A 65 -21.63 -7.33 -52.46
N LYS A 66 -22.57 -7.66 -51.56
CA LYS A 66 -23.97 -7.24 -51.65
C LYS A 66 -24.34 -6.51 -50.35
N ILE A 67 -24.76 -5.26 -50.49
CA ILE A 67 -25.22 -4.44 -49.36
C ILE A 67 -26.74 -4.48 -49.31
N ILE A 68 -27.30 -4.95 -48.20
CA ILE A 68 -28.74 -4.88 -47.89
C ILE A 68 -28.95 -3.71 -46.93
N LYS A 69 -29.90 -2.81 -47.26
CA LYS A 69 -30.28 -1.70 -46.38
C LYS A 69 -31.60 -2.01 -45.71
N LEU A 70 -31.61 -2.00 -44.38
CA LEU A 70 -32.79 -2.13 -43.54
C LEU A 70 -33.17 -0.76 -42.96
N GLN A 71 -34.47 -0.46 -42.93
CA GLN A 71 -35.02 0.64 -42.14
C GLN A 71 -35.72 0.06 -40.93
N TRP A 72 -35.38 0.56 -39.75
CA TRP A 72 -35.92 0.08 -38.47
C TRP A 72 -36.17 1.27 -37.55
N THR A 73 -37.18 1.15 -36.69
CA THR A 73 -37.53 2.13 -35.68
C THR A 73 -37.85 1.36 -34.39
N PRO A 74 -37.10 1.56 -33.29
CA PRO A 74 -37.35 0.84 -32.05
C PRO A 74 -38.70 1.23 -31.46
N GLU A 75 -39.49 0.23 -31.04
CA GLU A 75 -40.75 0.47 -30.31
C GLU A 75 -40.52 0.86 -28.84
N THR A 76 -39.34 0.53 -28.29
CA THR A 76 -38.97 0.81 -26.89
C THR A 76 -37.50 1.25 -26.77
N PRO A 77 -37.13 2.09 -25.77
CA PRO A 77 -35.76 2.54 -25.54
C PRO A 77 -34.93 1.48 -24.78
N LYS A 78 -35.06 0.21 -25.17
CA LYS A 78 -34.25 -0.90 -24.64
C LYS A 78 -33.11 -1.22 -25.61
N THR A 79 -32.18 -2.07 -25.18
CA THR A 79 -31.21 -2.68 -26.09
C THR A 79 -31.91 -3.67 -27.03
N HIS A 80 -31.58 -3.59 -28.32
CA HIS A 80 -32.09 -4.43 -29.39
C HIS A 80 -30.92 -5.15 -30.07
N MET A 81 -31.05 -6.46 -30.23
CA MET A 81 -30.12 -7.30 -30.95
C MET A 81 -30.75 -7.74 -32.26
N PHE A 82 -30.04 -7.54 -33.36
CA PHE A 82 -30.43 -7.95 -34.70
C PHE A 82 -29.74 -9.26 -35.06
N ILE A 83 -30.47 -10.33 -35.28
CA ILE A 83 -29.86 -11.63 -35.65
C ILE A 83 -30.05 -11.84 -37.14
N ALA A 84 -28.98 -12.11 -37.90
CA ALA A 84 -29.09 -12.49 -39.30
C ALA A 84 -28.87 -14.01 -39.45
N GLU A 85 -29.88 -14.69 -39.98
CA GLU A 85 -29.81 -16.10 -40.37
C GLU A 85 -29.76 -16.20 -41.89
N ALA A 86 -28.85 -17.02 -42.43
CA ALA A 86 -28.76 -17.28 -43.86
C ALA A 86 -29.14 -18.73 -44.18
N GLU A 87 -30.06 -18.90 -45.13
CA GLU A 87 -30.54 -20.17 -45.64
C GLU A 87 -30.10 -20.32 -47.10
N VAL A 88 -29.50 -21.45 -47.47
CA VAL A 88 -29.11 -21.73 -48.86
C VAL A 88 -30.33 -22.18 -49.65
N LEU A 89 -30.70 -21.41 -50.68
CA LEU A 89 -31.83 -21.72 -51.55
C LEU A 89 -31.45 -22.61 -52.73
N GLU A 90 -30.28 -22.37 -53.34
CA GLU A 90 -29.78 -23.16 -54.47
C GLU A 90 -28.28 -23.46 -54.29
N LYS A 91 -27.92 -24.76 -54.36
CA LYS A 91 -26.53 -25.22 -54.23
C LYS A 91 -25.83 -25.29 -55.58
N VAL A 92 -24.57 -24.87 -55.63
CA VAL A 92 -23.71 -25.01 -56.80
C VAL A 92 -23.49 -26.51 -57.11
N PRO A 93 -23.73 -26.99 -58.35
CA PRO A 93 -23.43 -28.37 -58.72
C PRO A 93 -21.91 -28.67 -58.64
N ASP A 94 -21.54 -29.81 -58.05
CA ASP A 94 -20.17 -30.38 -58.00
C ASP A 94 -19.11 -29.78 -57.03
N MET A 95 -19.49 -29.19 -55.88
CA MET A 95 -18.52 -28.91 -54.79
C MET A 95 -18.85 -29.63 -53.47
N HIS A 96 -17.83 -30.29 -52.90
CA HIS A 96 -17.87 -31.06 -51.64
C HIS A 96 -17.49 -30.25 -50.39
N GLU A 97 -17.40 -28.92 -50.46
CA GLU A 97 -17.07 -28.10 -49.28
C GLU A 97 -18.27 -27.96 -48.33
N LYS A 98 -18.03 -28.12 -47.04
CA LYS A 98 -19.02 -27.90 -45.98
C LYS A 98 -19.37 -26.40 -45.94
N ASN A 99 -20.61 -26.05 -46.25
CA ASN A 99 -21.15 -24.72 -45.96
C ASN A 99 -21.29 -24.58 -44.44
N ASN A 100 -20.48 -23.72 -43.82
CA ASN A 100 -20.64 -23.29 -42.43
C ASN A 100 -21.32 -21.92 -42.45
N VAL A 101 -22.65 -21.91 -42.51
CA VAL A 101 -23.39 -20.68 -42.22
C VAL A 101 -23.49 -20.55 -40.72
N GLY A 102 -22.83 -19.53 -40.14
CA GLY A 102 -22.93 -19.20 -38.73
C GLY A 102 -24.06 -18.19 -38.50
N ILE A 103 -24.79 -18.35 -37.41
CA ILE A 103 -25.78 -17.37 -36.95
C ILE A 103 -25.00 -16.23 -36.25
N ASN A 104 -25.12 -14.98 -36.70
CA ASN A 104 -24.43 -13.84 -36.09
C ASN A 104 -25.40 -12.67 -35.80
N GLY A 105 -25.22 -12.05 -34.63
CA GLY A 105 -25.98 -10.88 -34.19
C GLY A 105 -25.23 -9.55 -34.36
N ILE A 106 -25.96 -8.48 -34.69
CA ILE A 106 -25.58 -7.06 -34.65
C ILE A 106 -26.30 -6.44 -33.45
N TYR A 107 -25.63 -5.65 -32.61
CA TYR A 107 -26.18 -5.15 -31.34
C TYR A 107 -26.40 -3.64 -31.39
N VAL A 108 -27.53 -3.14 -30.89
CA VAL A 108 -27.85 -1.70 -30.78
C VAL A 108 -28.49 -1.41 -29.42
N GLY A 109 -27.77 -0.74 -28.52
CA GLY A 109 -28.18 -0.50 -27.13
C GLY A 109 -28.34 0.98 -26.74
N SER A 110 -29.19 1.25 -25.75
CA SER A 110 -29.32 2.54 -25.07
C SER A 110 -28.59 2.49 -23.73
N GLY A 111 -27.40 3.07 -23.69
CA GLY A 111 -26.38 2.94 -22.65
C GLY A 111 -25.05 2.64 -23.36
N SER A 112 -23.98 3.37 -23.05
CA SER A 112 -22.68 3.15 -23.69
C SER A 112 -22.13 1.79 -23.28
N ILE A 113 -22.52 0.73 -23.99
CA ILE A 113 -21.99 -0.62 -23.82
C ILE A 113 -21.02 -0.85 -24.96
N ARG A 114 -19.74 -1.03 -24.63
CA ARG A 114 -18.67 -1.30 -25.58
C ARG A 114 -18.30 -2.78 -25.52
N TRP A 115 -18.11 -3.38 -26.69
CA TRP A 115 -17.64 -4.75 -26.82
C TRP A 115 -16.25 -4.74 -27.46
N LEU A 116 -15.26 -5.34 -26.80
CA LEU A 116 -13.89 -5.50 -27.29
C LEU A 116 -13.58 -6.98 -27.50
N SER A 117 -12.99 -7.34 -28.64
CA SER A 117 -12.55 -8.72 -28.92
C SER A 117 -11.06 -8.87 -28.63
N GLY A 118 -10.69 -8.63 -27.37
CA GLY A 118 -9.32 -8.25 -27.00
C GLY A 118 -9.02 -6.80 -27.36
N HIS A 119 -8.06 -6.20 -26.68
CA HIS A 119 -7.70 -4.80 -26.89
C HIS A 119 -6.22 -4.54 -26.61
N GLU A 120 -5.58 -3.77 -27.48
CA GLU A 120 -4.18 -3.38 -27.34
C GLU A 120 -4.11 -1.85 -27.41
N VAL A 121 -3.57 -1.21 -26.37
CA VAL A 121 -3.34 0.24 -26.33
C VAL A 121 -1.93 0.52 -26.84
N PRO A 122 -1.76 1.08 -28.05
CA PRO A 122 -0.44 1.20 -28.68
C PRO A 122 0.45 2.29 -28.05
N SER A 123 1.75 2.16 -28.29
CA SER A 123 2.74 3.17 -27.90
C SER A 123 2.42 4.58 -28.45
N GLY A 124 2.57 5.60 -27.62
CA GLY A 124 2.35 7.01 -27.98
C GLY A 124 0.88 7.41 -28.07
N THR A 125 -0.03 6.55 -27.61
CA THR A 125 -1.47 6.83 -27.60
C THR A 125 -2.00 6.96 -26.18
N THR A 126 -3.05 7.77 -26.02
CA THR A 126 -3.83 7.83 -24.80
C THR A 126 -5.28 7.54 -25.15
N GLU A 127 -5.82 6.49 -24.57
CA GLU A 127 -7.22 6.12 -24.68
C GLU A 127 -7.93 6.40 -23.37
N VAL A 128 -9.08 7.08 -23.46
CA VAL A 128 -9.87 7.45 -22.29
C VAL A 128 -11.32 7.05 -22.49
N TYR A 129 -11.89 6.35 -21.51
CA TYR A 129 -13.28 5.89 -21.51
C TYR A 129 -14.02 6.47 -20.31
N TYR A 130 -15.26 6.92 -20.54
CA TYR A 130 -16.09 7.62 -19.55
C TYR A 130 -17.48 6.98 -19.45
N ASP A 131 -17.94 6.76 -18.22
CA ASP A 131 -19.34 6.42 -17.89
C ASP A 131 -19.94 5.29 -18.74
N GLU A 132 -19.14 4.27 -19.06
CA GLU A 132 -19.53 3.17 -19.95
C GLU A 132 -19.23 1.79 -19.36
N SER A 133 -19.93 0.77 -19.88
CA SER A 133 -19.67 -0.64 -19.57
C SER A 133 -18.91 -1.28 -20.73
N ILE A 134 -17.71 -1.77 -20.47
CA ILE A 134 -16.84 -2.40 -21.46
C ILE A 134 -16.83 -3.91 -21.22
N TYR A 135 -17.29 -4.70 -22.18
CA TYR A 135 -17.19 -6.15 -22.17
C TYR A 135 -16.04 -6.60 -23.07
N CYS A 136 -15.00 -7.19 -22.49
CA CYS A 136 -13.81 -7.62 -23.21
C CYS A 136 -13.75 -9.16 -23.35
N TYR A 137 -13.80 -9.63 -24.60
CA TYR A 137 -13.64 -11.02 -25.05
C TYR A 137 -12.19 -11.30 -25.49
N GLY A 138 -11.23 -11.02 -24.61
CA GLY A 138 -9.82 -11.18 -24.93
C GLY A 138 -8.91 -10.58 -23.86
N ASP A 139 -7.61 -10.67 -24.10
CA ASP A 139 -6.63 -9.94 -23.30
C ASP A 139 -6.77 -8.43 -23.55
N LEU A 140 -6.52 -7.64 -22.51
CA LEU A 140 -6.38 -6.19 -22.59
C LEU A 140 -4.93 -5.86 -22.26
N ILE A 141 -4.20 -5.31 -23.23
CA ILE A 141 -2.75 -5.07 -23.13
C ILE A 141 -2.48 -3.58 -23.31
N VAL A 142 -1.73 -2.98 -22.38
CA VAL A 142 -1.20 -1.63 -22.50
C VAL A 142 0.29 -1.71 -22.82
N HIS A 143 0.66 -1.31 -24.03
CA HIS A 143 2.04 -1.38 -24.52
C HIS A 143 2.91 -0.23 -23.97
N PRO A 144 4.26 -0.34 -24.07
CA PRO A 144 5.16 0.73 -23.63
C PRO A 144 4.83 2.08 -24.28
N GLY A 145 4.64 3.14 -23.49
CA GLY A 145 4.25 4.48 -23.92
C GLY A 145 2.78 4.63 -24.31
N GLY A 146 1.97 3.57 -24.21
CA GLY A 146 0.52 3.64 -24.32
C GLY A 146 -0.11 3.93 -22.96
N LYS A 147 -1.20 4.70 -22.95
CA LYS A 147 -1.92 5.08 -21.73
C LYS A 147 -3.41 4.74 -21.85
N LEU A 148 -3.93 3.97 -20.89
CA LEU A 148 -5.37 3.69 -20.77
C LEU A 148 -5.93 4.38 -19.53
N VAL A 149 -7.03 5.12 -19.68
CA VAL A 149 -7.70 5.79 -18.56
C VAL A 149 -9.18 5.42 -18.55
N LEU A 150 -9.65 4.92 -17.40
CA LEU A 150 -11.05 4.56 -17.17
C LEU A 150 -11.68 5.45 -16.11
N VAL A 151 -12.77 6.14 -16.45
CA VAL A 151 -13.45 7.08 -15.54
C VAL A 151 -14.91 6.67 -15.38
N ASN A 152 -15.30 6.21 -14.18
CA ASN A 152 -16.63 5.63 -13.91
C ASN A 152 -17.01 4.49 -14.87
N VAL A 153 -16.05 3.63 -15.21
CA VAL A 153 -16.25 2.54 -16.18
C VAL A 153 -16.45 1.21 -15.47
N SER A 154 -17.34 0.37 -16.01
CA SER A 154 -17.42 -1.05 -15.66
C SER A 154 -16.72 -1.91 -16.71
N LEU A 155 -15.48 -2.31 -16.45
CA LEU A 155 -14.72 -3.24 -17.29
C LEU A 155 -15.01 -4.69 -16.88
N ILE A 156 -15.60 -5.46 -17.80
CA ILE A 156 -16.10 -6.82 -17.59
C ILE A 156 -15.34 -7.76 -18.51
N LEU A 157 -14.54 -8.66 -17.93
CA LEU A 157 -13.78 -9.67 -18.66
C LEU A 157 -14.65 -10.91 -18.87
N TYR A 158 -14.94 -11.24 -20.14
CA TYR A 158 -15.76 -12.39 -20.49
C TYR A 158 -14.89 -13.64 -20.63
N CYS A 159 -14.53 -14.28 -19.51
CA CYS A 159 -13.84 -15.56 -19.53
C CYS A 159 -14.84 -16.74 -19.59
N GLU A 160 -14.48 -17.79 -20.33
CA GLU A 160 -15.22 -19.06 -20.43
C GLU A 160 -14.56 -20.18 -19.61
N LYS A 161 -13.37 -19.91 -19.06
CA LYS A 161 -12.63 -20.75 -18.13
C LYS A 161 -11.73 -19.90 -17.24
N GLU A 162 -11.40 -20.41 -16.07
CA GLU A 162 -10.51 -19.75 -15.12
C GLU A 162 -9.16 -19.36 -15.74
N GLY A 163 -8.72 -18.12 -15.50
CA GLY A 163 -7.41 -17.62 -15.93
C GLY A 163 -7.23 -17.52 -17.46
N GLN A 164 -8.32 -17.50 -18.23
CA GLN A 164 -8.27 -17.42 -19.69
C GLN A 164 -7.67 -16.11 -20.18
N TYR A 165 -8.19 -14.97 -19.70
CA TYR A 165 -7.81 -13.63 -20.16
C TYR A 165 -7.06 -12.84 -19.09
N THR A 166 -6.31 -11.85 -19.56
CA THR A 166 -5.36 -11.06 -18.78
C THR A 166 -5.53 -9.57 -19.07
N ILE A 167 -5.62 -8.77 -18.01
CA ILE A 167 -5.26 -7.36 -18.08
C ILE A 167 -3.75 -7.28 -17.86
N LYS A 168 -3.00 -6.79 -18.86
CA LYS A 168 -1.53 -6.71 -18.83
C LYS A 168 -1.09 -5.27 -19.10
N VAL A 169 -0.38 -4.68 -18.15
CA VAL A 169 0.33 -3.41 -18.35
C VAL A 169 1.81 -3.73 -18.55
N GLU A 170 2.33 -3.53 -19.75
CA GLU A 170 3.73 -3.80 -20.05
C GLU A 170 4.66 -2.72 -19.48
N ASP A 171 5.95 -3.01 -19.36
CA ASP A 171 6.96 -2.06 -18.89
C ASP A 171 6.92 -0.77 -19.72
N GLY A 172 6.82 0.38 -19.05
CA GLY A 172 6.60 1.70 -19.66
C GLY A 172 5.18 2.01 -20.15
N GLY A 173 4.20 1.11 -20.00
CA GLY A 173 2.78 1.40 -20.23
C GLY A 173 2.10 1.98 -18.98
N ASP A 174 1.05 2.78 -19.18
CA ASP A 174 0.31 3.45 -18.10
C ASP A 174 -1.17 3.05 -18.07
N PHE A 175 -1.67 2.59 -16.92
CA PHE A 175 -3.10 2.29 -16.75
C PHE A 175 -3.68 3.02 -15.53
N GLU A 176 -4.67 3.87 -15.78
CA GLU A 176 -5.33 4.68 -14.77
C GLU A 176 -6.82 4.35 -14.62
N THR A 177 -7.31 4.40 -13.39
CA THR A 177 -8.75 4.41 -13.09
C THR A 177 -9.10 5.55 -12.14
N ARG A 178 -10.21 6.23 -12.42
CA ARG A 178 -10.73 7.35 -11.62
C ARG A 178 -12.24 7.22 -11.43
N GLY A 179 -12.76 7.90 -10.42
CA GLY A 179 -14.18 7.84 -10.09
C GLY A 179 -14.61 6.45 -9.60
N ILE A 180 -15.91 6.13 -9.68
CA ILE A 180 -16.45 4.86 -9.21
C ILE A 180 -16.37 3.84 -10.35
N SER A 181 -15.18 3.30 -10.61
CA SER A 181 -14.95 2.28 -11.63
C SER A 181 -15.02 0.86 -11.05
N THR A 182 -15.34 -0.13 -11.88
CA THR A 182 -15.37 -1.56 -11.50
C THR A 182 -14.65 -2.40 -12.55
N ILE A 183 -13.78 -3.30 -12.11
CA ILE A 183 -13.11 -4.30 -12.95
C ILE A 183 -13.48 -5.69 -12.44
N THR A 184 -14.16 -6.48 -13.26
CA THR A 184 -14.79 -7.74 -12.84
C THR A 184 -14.76 -8.81 -13.92
N ALA A 185 -14.88 -10.08 -13.52
CA ALA A 185 -15.23 -11.17 -14.45
C ALA A 185 -16.73 -11.11 -14.78
N TYR A 186 -17.11 -11.58 -15.97
CA TYR A 186 -18.52 -11.78 -16.37
C TYR A 186 -19.15 -12.94 -15.60
N GLN A 187 -18.47 -14.08 -15.51
CA GLN A 187 -18.89 -15.23 -14.72
C GLN A 187 -17.99 -15.38 -13.50
N TYR A 188 -18.58 -15.48 -12.32
CA TYR A 188 -17.85 -15.62 -11.06
C TYR A 188 -17.01 -16.90 -10.98
N ASP A 189 -17.42 -17.95 -11.70
CA ASP A 189 -16.69 -19.22 -11.79
C ASP A 189 -15.43 -19.12 -12.67
N TYR A 190 -15.29 -18.07 -13.49
CA TYR A 190 -14.19 -17.90 -14.44
C TYR A 190 -13.44 -16.57 -14.24
N PRO A 191 -12.68 -16.43 -13.14
CA PRO A 191 -11.91 -15.23 -12.84
C PRO A 191 -10.76 -14.98 -13.85
N TYR A 192 -10.35 -13.72 -13.97
CA TYR A 192 -9.32 -13.24 -14.91
C TYR A 192 -7.98 -12.93 -14.22
N LYS A 193 -6.89 -12.79 -14.97
CA LYS A 193 -5.57 -12.38 -14.45
C LYS A 193 -5.36 -10.88 -14.56
N PHE A 194 -4.62 -10.29 -13.64
CA PHE A 194 -4.22 -8.89 -13.70
C PHE A 194 -2.72 -8.75 -13.39
N ARG A 195 -1.93 -8.34 -14.40
CA ARG A 195 -0.47 -8.30 -14.36
C ARG A 195 0.09 -6.94 -14.75
N VAL A 196 1.07 -6.48 -13.98
CA VAL A 196 1.63 -5.14 -14.08
C VAL A 196 3.15 -5.22 -14.12
N TYR A 197 3.73 -4.71 -15.20
CA TYR A 197 5.16 -4.50 -15.40
C TYR A 197 5.49 -3.01 -15.57
N GLY A 198 4.51 -2.20 -15.98
CA GLY A 198 4.62 -0.74 -16.10
C GLY A 198 4.01 0.01 -14.91
N ASN A 199 3.22 1.04 -15.19
CA ASN A 199 2.66 1.94 -14.19
C ASN A 199 1.15 1.77 -14.03
N ILE A 200 0.67 1.80 -12.80
CA ILE A 200 -0.75 1.89 -12.47
C ILE A 200 -1.05 3.04 -11.50
N ASP A 201 -2.12 3.78 -11.77
CA ASP A 201 -2.79 4.69 -10.80
C ASP A 201 -4.28 4.33 -10.72
N MET A 202 -4.68 3.60 -9.67
CA MET A 202 -6.08 3.22 -9.43
C MET A 202 -6.66 3.97 -8.24
N ARG A 203 -7.74 4.72 -8.47
CA ARG A 203 -8.45 5.46 -7.42
C ARG A 203 -9.94 5.17 -7.40
N GLY A 204 -10.48 4.83 -6.23
CA GLY A 204 -11.92 4.64 -6.05
C GLY A 204 -12.51 3.41 -6.76
N THR A 205 -11.67 2.45 -7.13
CA THR A 205 -12.04 1.34 -8.02
C THR A 205 -12.32 0.05 -7.25
N THR A 206 -13.36 -0.67 -7.65
CA THR A 206 -13.60 -2.06 -7.19
C THR A 206 -13.00 -3.05 -8.17
N VAL A 207 -12.07 -3.89 -7.72
CA VAL A 207 -11.46 -4.97 -8.49
C VAL A 207 -11.88 -6.31 -7.87
N GLN A 208 -12.46 -7.20 -8.68
CA GLN A 208 -12.96 -8.47 -8.18
C GLN A 208 -12.87 -9.64 -9.18
N TRP A 209 -12.91 -10.86 -8.65
CA TRP A 209 -12.82 -12.13 -9.39
C TRP A 209 -11.46 -12.29 -10.10
N LEU A 210 -10.40 -12.23 -9.31
CA LEU A 210 -9.02 -12.38 -9.74
C LEU A 210 -8.56 -13.83 -9.61
N TRP A 211 -7.96 -14.37 -10.67
CA TRP A 211 -7.52 -15.75 -10.74
C TRP A 211 -6.10 -15.93 -10.19
N GLY A 212 -5.90 -17.05 -9.50
CA GLY A 212 -4.62 -17.57 -9.05
C GLY A 212 -4.75 -19.06 -8.72
N ASP A 213 -3.63 -19.77 -8.65
CA ASP A 213 -3.59 -21.18 -8.26
C ASP A 213 -2.76 -21.32 -6.98
N LYS A 214 -3.45 -21.52 -5.86
CA LYS A 214 -2.85 -21.69 -4.52
C LYS A 214 -1.84 -22.83 -4.43
N ASN A 215 -1.84 -23.77 -5.39
CA ASN A 215 -0.92 -24.91 -5.41
C ASN A 215 0.28 -24.67 -6.32
N SER A 216 0.37 -23.50 -6.96
CA SER A 216 1.42 -23.17 -7.91
C SER A 216 2.16 -21.91 -7.45
N PRO A 217 3.49 -21.98 -7.23
CA PRO A 217 4.28 -20.81 -6.85
C PRO A 217 4.35 -19.75 -7.95
N ASP A 218 4.07 -20.11 -9.21
CA ASP A 218 4.16 -19.22 -10.37
C ASP A 218 2.82 -18.57 -10.75
N LYS A 219 1.74 -18.92 -10.04
CA LYS A 219 0.37 -18.46 -10.31
C LYS A 219 -0.22 -17.88 -9.04
N VAL A 220 0.45 -16.85 -8.55
CA VAL A 220 0.21 -16.24 -7.24
C VAL A 220 -1.18 -15.61 -7.13
N GLY A 221 -1.71 -14.99 -8.19
CA GLY A 221 -3.04 -14.38 -8.24
C GLY A 221 -3.22 -13.12 -7.39
N GLY A 222 -4.29 -12.37 -7.67
CA GLY A 222 -4.52 -11.02 -7.16
C GLY A 222 -4.21 -9.96 -8.23
N ILE A 223 -3.90 -8.74 -7.80
CA ILE A 223 -3.25 -7.73 -8.66
C ILE A 223 -1.74 -7.98 -8.56
N GLU A 224 -1.12 -8.44 -9.65
CA GLU A 224 0.25 -8.93 -9.67
C GLU A 224 1.21 -7.87 -10.23
N PHE A 225 2.06 -7.29 -9.36
CA PHE A 225 3.14 -6.37 -9.75
C PHE A 225 4.47 -7.09 -9.85
N TYR A 226 5.20 -6.86 -10.95
CA TYR A 226 6.44 -7.55 -11.27
C TYR A 226 7.54 -6.57 -11.71
N ASP A 227 8.79 -6.97 -11.42
CA ASP A 227 10.00 -6.28 -11.85
C ASP A 227 9.94 -4.79 -11.50
N THR A 228 10.26 -3.87 -12.42
CA THR A 228 10.31 -2.42 -12.15
C THR A 228 8.95 -1.73 -12.15
N ALA A 229 7.85 -2.47 -11.99
CA ALA A 229 6.51 -1.88 -11.98
C ALA A 229 6.33 -0.85 -10.86
N SER A 230 5.54 0.19 -11.16
CA SER A 230 5.12 1.21 -10.19
C SER A 230 3.60 1.18 -10.03
N GLY A 231 3.11 1.20 -8.79
CA GLY A 231 1.66 1.21 -8.50
C GLY A 231 1.26 2.26 -7.47
N TYR A 232 0.16 2.96 -7.73
CA TYR A 232 -0.57 3.77 -6.77
C TYR A 232 -2.01 3.27 -6.70
N ILE A 233 -2.45 2.82 -5.53
CA ILE A 233 -3.79 2.27 -5.30
C ILE A 233 -4.41 3.02 -4.11
N ASP A 234 -5.47 3.77 -4.35
CA ASP A 234 -6.07 4.66 -3.36
C ASP A 234 -7.60 4.50 -3.31
N GLY A 235 -8.19 4.42 -2.11
CA GLY A 235 -9.64 4.36 -1.93
C GLY A 235 -10.31 3.15 -2.62
N CYS A 236 -9.57 2.07 -2.86
CA CYS A 236 -10.03 0.95 -3.69
C CYS A 236 -10.66 -0.18 -2.86
N VAL A 237 -11.34 -1.10 -3.54
CA VAL A 237 -11.80 -2.37 -2.96
C VAL A 237 -11.26 -3.52 -3.81
N VAL A 238 -10.44 -4.39 -3.20
CA VAL A 238 -9.93 -5.61 -3.83
C VAL A 238 -10.54 -6.81 -3.14
N THR A 239 -11.37 -7.58 -3.85
CA THR A 239 -12.15 -8.66 -3.25
C THR A 239 -12.34 -9.84 -4.18
N ARG A 240 -12.73 -11.00 -3.63
CA ARG A 240 -13.05 -12.20 -4.41
C ARG A 240 -11.90 -12.68 -5.32
N SER A 241 -10.66 -12.50 -4.86
CA SER A 241 -9.51 -13.19 -5.43
C SER A 241 -9.52 -14.67 -5.04
N LEU A 242 -8.98 -15.56 -5.89
CA LEU A 242 -8.80 -16.98 -5.53
C LEU A 242 -7.64 -17.23 -4.56
N THR A 243 -6.70 -16.29 -4.45
CA THR A 243 -5.47 -16.41 -3.68
C THR A 243 -5.18 -15.09 -2.93
N HIS A 244 -4.22 -14.28 -3.39
CA HIS A 244 -3.84 -13.03 -2.74
C HIS A 244 -4.74 -11.86 -3.17
N GLY A 245 -4.79 -10.82 -2.36
CA GLY A 245 -5.39 -9.53 -2.77
C GLY A 245 -4.44 -8.80 -3.73
N ILE A 246 -3.29 -8.41 -3.20
CA ILE A 246 -2.23 -7.72 -3.94
C ILE A 246 -0.91 -8.48 -3.76
N TYR A 247 -0.24 -8.76 -4.87
CA TYR A 247 1.04 -9.44 -4.91
C TYR A 247 2.10 -8.53 -5.55
N VAL A 248 3.24 -8.36 -4.88
CA VAL A 248 4.32 -7.46 -5.29
C VAL A 248 5.64 -8.22 -5.31
N MET A 249 6.33 -8.21 -6.46
CA MET A 249 7.62 -8.87 -6.65
C MET A 249 8.59 -8.00 -7.44
N GLY A 250 9.65 -7.51 -6.79
CA GLY A 250 10.63 -6.60 -7.38
C GLY A 250 10.14 -5.17 -7.61
N ALA A 251 8.88 -4.87 -7.28
CA ALA A 251 8.17 -3.68 -7.70
C ALA A 251 7.93 -2.65 -6.57
N SER A 252 7.58 -1.42 -6.96
CA SER A 252 7.29 -0.33 -6.04
C SER A 252 5.80 0.01 -6.03
N VAL A 253 5.12 -0.14 -4.89
CA VAL A 253 3.66 0.03 -4.82
C VAL A 253 3.26 0.80 -3.56
N THR A 254 2.43 1.83 -3.73
CA THR A 254 1.76 2.55 -2.65
C THR A 254 0.28 2.15 -2.60
N ILE A 255 -0.19 1.73 -1.43
CA ILE A 255 -1.56 1.27 -1.21
C ILE A 255 -2.14 2.08 -0.05
N LYS A 256 -3.20 2.83 -0.32
CA LYS A 256 -3.80 3.77 0.61
C LYS A 256 -5.32 3.60 0.68
N ASP A 257 -5.90 3.78 1.86
CA ASP A 257 -7.36 3.87 2.08
C ASP A 257 -8.15 2.73 1.42
N THR A 258 -7.54 1.54 1.33
CA THR A 258 -8.02 0.44 0.47
C THR A 258 -8.51 -0.74 1.33
N ASN A 259 -9.63 -1.33 0.93
CA ASN A 259 -10.20 -2.51 1.56
C ASN A 259 -9.85 -3.78 0.76
N ILE A 260 -9.21 -4.75 1.41
CA ILE A 260 -8.71 -5.98 0.80
C ILE A 260 -9.31 -7.21 1.49
N ILE A 261 -9.99 -8.05 0.72
CA ILE A 261 -10.55 -9.32 1.20
C ILE A 261 -10.00 -10.45 0.32
N ALA A 262 -9.15 -11.29 0.91
CA ALA A 262 -8.42 -12.33 0.18
C ALA A 262 -8.35 -13.65 0.96
N PRO A 263 -8.44 -14.82 0.30
CA PRO A 263 -8.40 -16.11 1.00
C PRO A 263 -7.00 -16.50 1.51
N THR A 264 -5.91 -16.07 0.86
CA THR A 264 -4.54 -16.34 1.33
C THR A 264 -3.97 -15.11 2.02
N SER A 265 -3.25 -14.25 1.30
CA SER A 265 -2.66 -13.04 1.86
C SER A 265 -3.38 -11.79 1.37
N GLY A 266 -3.63 -10.83 2.24
CA GLY A 266 -4.13 -9.51 1.82
C GLY A 266 -3.11 -8.83 0.92
N ILE A 267 -1.90 -8.62 1.45
CA ILE A 267 -0.74 -8.08 0.72
C ILE A 267 0.43 -9.06 0.86
N TYR A 268 1.07 -9.41 -0.26
CA TYR A 268 2.27 -10.24 -0.28
C TYR A 268 3.39 -9.53 -1.05
N ALA A 269 4.40 -9.03 -0.33
CA ALA A 269 5.57 -8.35 -0.89
C ALA A 269 6.82 -9.24 -0.80
N TYR A 270 7.51 -9.41 -1.93
CA TYR A 270 8.62 -10.36 -2.07
C TYR A 270 9.73 -9.86 -3.01
N GLN A 271 10.96 -10.35 -2.84
CA GLN A 271 12.10 -10.10 -3.76
C GLN A 271 12.36 -8.62 -4.05
N ASP A 272 12.98 -7.92 -3.11
CA ASP A 272 13.41 -6.51 -3.24
C ASP A 272 12.28 -5.54 -3.61
N SER A 273 11.02 -5.91 -3.30
CA SER A 273 9.87 -5.01 -3.44
C SER A 273 9.96 -3.83 -2.46
N SER A 274 9.38 -2.70 -2.84
CA SER A 274 9.20 -1.51 -2.02
C SER A 274 7.72 -1.18 -1.89
N THR A 275 7.10 -1.53 -0.76
CA THR A 275 5.66 -1.34 -0.58
C THR A 275 5.34 -0.36 0.55
N ILE A 276 4.48 0.60 0.26
CA ILE A 276 3.96 1.57 1.23
C ILE A 276 2.50 1.24 1.46
N VAL A 277 2.10 1.08 2.71
CA VAL A 277 0.73 0.71 3.08
C VAL A 277 0.19 1.74 4.07
N GLU A 278 -0.90 2.42 3.73
CA GLU A 278 -1.50 3.46 4.54
C GLU A 278 -3.00 3.21 4.74
N ASN A 279 -3.45 3.17 6.00
CA ASN A 279 -4.86 3.12 6.38
C ASN A 279 -5.68 2.06 5.62
N VAL A 280 -5.15 0.83 5.56
CA VAL A 280 -5.82 -0.28 4.87
C VAL A 280 -6.75 -1.06 5.79
N THR A 281 -7.80 -1.65 5.23
CA THR A 281 -8.59 -2.68 5.93
C THR A 281 -8.33 -4.03 5.25
N ILE A 282 -7.88 -5.03 6.01
CA ILE A 282 -7.54 -6.35 5.48
C ILE A 282 -8.31 -7.44 6.22
N SER A 283 -8.96 -8.32 5.46
CA SER A 283 -9.51 -9.59 5.95
C SER A 283 -8.93 -10.74 5.13
N ALA A 284 -8.01 -11.51 5.72
CA ALA A 284 -7.32 -12.59 5.01
C ALA A 284 -6.86 -13.74 5.92
N ASN A 285 -6.27 -14.80 5.36
CA ASN A 285 -5.59 -15.79 6.20
C ASN A 285 -4.25 -15.23 6.73
N ASP A 286 -3.47 -14.59 5.87
CA ASP A 286 -2.33 -13.77 6.27
C ASP A 286 -2.64 -12.31 5.93
N GLY A 287 -2.50 -11.37 6.87
CA GLY A 287 -2.77 -9.97 6.60
C GLY A 287 -1.76 -9.38 5.62
N ILE A 288 -0.53 -9.18 6.10
CA ILE A 288 0.59 -8.65 5.33
C ILE A 288 1.78 -9.60 5.44
N VAL A 289 2.33 -10.03 4.30
CA VAL A 289 3.52 -10.86 4.24
C VAL A 289 4.65 -10.11 3.54
N ILE A 290 5.81 -10.06 4.19
CA ILE A 290 7.02 -9.39 3.72
C ILE A 290 8.16 -10.38 3.72
N SER A 291 8.80 -10.56 2.56
CA SER A 291 9.90 -11.50 2.42
C SER A 291 11.01 -10.96 1.53
N ASN A 292 12.16 -10.65 2.12
CA ASN A 292 13.29 -10.00 1.43
C ASN A 292 12.85 -8.71 0.72
N SER A 293 12.18 -7.81 1.43
CA SER A 293 11.60 -6.61 0.83
C SER A 293 11.59 -5.45 1.82
N LEU A 294 11.32 -4.26 1.31
CA LEU A 294 11.07 -3.06 2.06
C LEU A 294 9.56 -2.88 2.16
N ILE A 295 9.04 -2.77 3.39
CA ILE A 295 7.68 -2.34 3.62
C ILE A 295 7.64 -1.26 4.69
N ASP A 296 6.71 -0.33 4.50
CA ASP A 296 6.34 0.63 5.51
C ASP A 296 4.81 0.62 5.68
N VAL A 297 4.33 0.50 6.92
CA VAL A 297 2.90 0.35 7.21
C VAL A 297 2.44 1.40 8.22
N HIS A 298 1.49 2.24 7.80
CA HIS A 298 0.92 3.36 8.56
C HIS A 298 -0.59 3.27 8.67
N GLY A 299 -1.07 2.82 9.80
CA GLY A 299 -2.48 2.60 10.00
C GLY A 299 -2.96 1.35 9.26
N GLY A 300 -3.88 0.64 9.90
CA GLY A 300 -4.63 -0.38 9.22
C GLY A 300 -5.31 -1.32 10.19
N ASP A 301 -6.50 -1.77 9.80
CA ASP A 301 -7.29 -2.74 10.55
C ASP A 301 -7.16 -4.10 9.84
N ILE A 302 -6.40 -5.00 10.45
CA ILE A 302 -6.05 -6.31 9.91
C ILE A 302 -6.73 -7.38 10.75
N SER A 303 -7.68 -8.11 10.17
CA SER A 303 -8.21 -9.37 10.71
C SER A 303 -7.59 -10.51 9.89
N ALA A 304 -6.82 -11.37 10.55
CA ALA A 304 -6.07 -12.45 9.90
C ALA A 304 -6.32 -13.79 10.56
N GLY A 305 -6.30 -14.89 9.80
CA GLY A 305 -6.49 -16.25 10.35
C GLY A 305 -5.22 -16.92 10.90
N SER A 306 -4.05 -16.60 10.34
CA SER A 306 -2.76 -17.18 10.69
C SER A 306 -1.79 -16.09 11.11
N TYR A 307 -1.23 -15.31 10.18
CA TYR A 307 -0.32 -14.21 10.52
C TYR A 307 -0.98 -12.86 10.26
N GLY A 308 -1.05 -11.96 11.25
CA GLY A 308 -1.45 -10.57 11.02
C GLY A 308 -0.43 -9.87 10.13
N ILE A 309 0.82 -9.81 10.61
CA ILE A 309 1.98 -9.33 9.84
C ILE A 309 3.10 -10.35 9.96
N LYS A 310 3.61 -10.82 8.82
CA LYS A 310 4.72 -11.78 8.74
C LYS A 310 5.91 -11.17 8.03
N ILE A 311 7.05 -11.09 8.71
CA ILE A 311 8.29 -10.48 8.20
C ILE A 311 9.39 -11.53 8.16
N THR A 312 9.96 -11.79 6.99
CA THR A 312 10.96 -12.86 6.81
C THR A 312 12.09 -12.46 5.86
N GLY A 313 13.24 -13.10 6.00
CA GLY A 313 14.39 -12.85 5.12
C GLY A 313 15.06 -11.51 5.40
N LYS A 314 15.79 -10.96 4.42
CA LYS A 314 16.52 -9.69 4.56
C LYS A 314 15.58 -8.52 4.25
N CYS A 315 14.95 -7.95 5.27
CA CYS A 315 14.07 -6.81 5.11
C CYS A 315 14.84 -5.48 5.28
N GLY A 316 14.33 -4.42 4.65
CA GLY A 316 15.07 -3.19 4.39
C GLY A 316 15.88 -3.28 3.09
N GLY A 317 16.24 -2.14 2.50
CA GLY A 317 16.77 -2.11 1.15
C GLY A 317 16.99 -0.69 0.63
N THR A 318 17.31 -0.59 -0.65
CA THR A 318 17.33 0.69 -1.37
C THR A 318 15.98 0.91 -2.02
N GLY A 319 15.39 2.09 -1.86
CA GLY A 319 14.19 2.51 -2.57
C GLY A 319 14.48 3.74 -3.43
N GLU A 320 13.56 4.05 -4.34
CA GLU A 320 13.61 5.25 -5.16
C GLU A 320 12.26 5.97 -5.10
N ILE A 321 12.26 7.29 -4.91
CA ILE A 321 11.07 8.14 -4.99
C ILE A 321 11.05 8.80 -6.37
N THR A 322 10.01 8.56 -7.14
CA THR A 322 9.86 9.04 -8.53
C THR A 322 8.66 9.97 -8.74
N ARG A 323 7.89 10.25 -7.69
CA ARG A 323 6.68 11.08 -7.70
C ARG A 323 6.67 12.06 -6.52
N PHE A 324 5.99 13.19 -6.70
CA PHE A 324 5.76 14.17 -5.63
C PHE A 324 4.75 13.64 -4.60
N ALA A 325 4.62 14.33 -3.47
CA ALA A 325 3.81 13.88 -2.34
C ALA A 325 2.30 13.75 -2.66
N ASP A 326 1.80 14.46 -3.67
CA ASP A 326 0.44 14.37 -4.19
C ASP A 326 0.22 13.21 -5.20
N GLY A 327 1.30 12.49 -5.54
CA GLY A 327 1.30 11.36 -6.47
C GLY A 327 1.60 11.76 -7.92
N GLU A 328 1.74 13.04 -8.23
CA GLU A 328 2.03 13.49 -9.59
C GLU A 328 3.51 13.22 -9.94
N SER A 329 3.77 12.86 -11.20
CA SER A 329 5.13 12.66 -11.72
C SER A 329 5.75 13.94 -12.30
N GLU A 330 4.94 15.00 -12.39
CA GLU A 330 5.33 16.31 -12.91
C GLU A 330 4.48 17.41 -12.29
N GLU A 331 5.07 18.59 -12.12
CA GLU A 331 4.41 19.77 -11.59
C GLU A 331 4.73 21.00 -12.43
N VAL A 332 3.80 21.96 -12.55
CA VAL A 332 4.03 23.22 -13.27
C VAL A 332 3.87 24.40 -12.32
N ILE A 333 4.97 25.10 -12.06
CA ILE A 333 5.02 26.30 -11.22
C ILE A 333 4.88 27.54 -12.09
N VAL A 334 3.96 28.43 -11.71
CA VAL A 334 3.65 29.68 -12.41
C VAL A 334 4.16 30.87 -11.58
N TYR A 335 5.10 31.64 -12.12
CA TYR A 335 5.63 32.85 -11.48
C TYR A 335 4.93 34.11 -12.00
N PRO A 336 4.41 34.97 -11.11
CA PRO A 336 3.84 36.27 -11.49
C PRO A 336 4.93 37.29 -11.86
N GLU A 337 4.51 38.47 -12.31
CA GLU A 337 5.43 39.56 -12.66
C GLU A 337 6.28 39.99 -11.45
N GLY A 338 7.59 40.03 -11.64
CA GLY A 338 8.56 40.24 -10.56
C GLY A 338 9.05 38.96 -9.89
N GLY A 339 8.66 37.79 -10.41
CA GLY A 339 9.11 36.50 -9.90
C GLY A 339 8.33 36.01 -8.69
N GLY A 340 8.88 35.05 -7.98
CA GLY A 340 8.28 34.44 -6.80
C GLY A 340 8.89 33.08 -6.49
N TYR A 341 8.20 32.31 -5.66
CA TYR A 341 8.53 30.90 -5.43
C TYR A 341 7.27 30.04 -5.49
N GLY A 342 7.43 28.81 -5.96
CA GLY A 342 6.47 27.72 -5.81
C GLY A 342 7.05 26.64 -4.91
N VAL A 343 6.19 25.81 -4.34
CA VAL A 343 6.58 24.73 -3.43
C VAL A 343 6.05 23.42 -4.00
N VAL A 344 6.94 22.44 -4.11
CA VAL A 344 6.56 21.02 -4.29
C VAL A 344 7.01 20.25 -3.07
N GLU A 345 6.28 19.21 -2.68
CA GLU A 345 6.62 18.38 -1.53
C GLU A 345 7.02 16.99 -1.99
N VAL A 346 7.98 16.39 -1.27
CA VAL A 346 8.34 14.98 -1.46
C VAL A 346 8.19 14.22 -0.16
N ALA A 347 7.46 13.11 -0.18
CA ALA A 347 7.26 12.24 0.96
C ALA A 347 8.44 11.26 1.09
N VAL A 348 9.30 11.45 2.10
CA VAL A 348 10.51 10.65 2.31
C VAL A 348 10.36 9.76 3.55
N PRO A 349 10.59 8.43 3.48
CA PRO A 349 10.45 7.57 4.64
C PRO A 349 11.33 7.99 5.82
N LYS A 350 10.78 7.93 7.03
CA LYS A 350 11.53 8.21 8.25
C LYS A 350 12.65 7.18 8.40
N TYR A 351 13.86 7.66 8.72
CA TYR A 351 15.10 6.88 8.79
C TYR A 351 15.68 6.42 7.44
N ALA A 352 15.18 6.95 6.33
CA ALA A 352 15.84 6.81 5.04
C ALA A 352 17.25 7.45 5.07
N GLU A 353 18.24 6.71 4.59
CA GLU A 353 19.57 7.21 4.27
C GLU A 353 19.59 7.61 2.78
N ILE A 354 19.48 8.92 2.51
CA ILE A 354 19.43 9.46 1.15
C ILE A 354 20.78 9.28 0.47
N ARG A 355 20.78 8.62 -0.69
CA ARG A 355 21.97 8.31 -1.49
C ARG A 355 22.20 9.33 -2.59
N SER A 356 21.13 9.66 -3.29
CA SER A 356 21.12 10.62 -4.39
C SER A 356 19.74 11.26 -4.48
N ALA A 357 19.67 12.46 -5.03
CA ALA A 357 18.42 13.17 -5.24
C ALA A 357 18.58 14.13 -6.42
N SER A 358 17.65 14.06 -7.37
CA SER A 358 17.64 14.90 -8.55
C SER A 358 16.26 15.01 -9.17
N PHE A 359 16.04 16.09 -9.93
CA PHE A 359 14.88 16.29 -10.79
C PHE A 359 15.27 17.24 -11.93
N ASP A 360 14.41 17.40 -12.92
CA ASP A 360 14.59 18.34 -14.02
C ASP A 360 13.68 19.55 -13.87
N VAL A 361 14.21 20.73 -14.23
CA VAL A 361 13.44 21.96 -14.40
C VAL A 361 13.51 22.41 -15.85
N GLU A 362 12.38 22.79 -16.43
CA GLU A 362 12.32 23.24 -17.82
C GLU A 362 11.30 24.37 -17.96
N ASN A 363 11.61 25.38 -18.78
CA ASN A 363 10.65 26.43 -19.07
C ASN A 363 9.44 25.87 -19.83
N VAL A 364 8.24 26.30 -19.44
CA VAL A 364 7.02 25.98 -20.15
C VAL A 364 6.56 27.23 -20.88
N ASN A 365 6.83 27.27 -22.18
CA ASN A 365 5.97 28.03 -23.08
C ASN A 365 4.62 27.31 -23.04
N VAL A 366 3.62 27.93 -22.42
CA VAL A 366 2.31 27.30 -22.30
C VAL A 366 1.65 27.29 -23.67
N ASP A 367 2.00 26.34 -24.54
CA ASP A 367 1.23 26.06 -25.75
C ASP A 367 -0.16 25.60 -25.32
N PHE A 368 -1.08 26.55 -25.17
CA PHE A 368 -2.50 26.27 -24.96
C PHE A 368 -3.14 25.78 -26.26
N ASP A 369 -2.59 24.77 -26.93
CA ASP A 369 -3.32 24.10 -28.00
C ASP A 369 -4.21 23.03 -27.41
N ASN A 370 -5.52 23.23 -27.57
CA ASN A 370 -6.51 22.18 -27.34
C ASN A 370 -7.81 22.59 -28.02
N MET A 371 -7.76 22.79 -29.34
CA MET A 371 -8.96 22.83 -30.17
C MET A 371 -9.82 21.55 -30.03
N THR A 372 -9.29 20.49 -29.40
CA THR A 372 -9.85 19.14 -29.26
C THR A 372 -10.56 18.84 -27.91
N ASN A 373 -10.61 19.75 -26.93
CA ASN A 373 -11.26 19.49 -25.62
C ASN A 373 -12.69 20.06 -25.54
N THR A 374 -13.60 19.39 -24.82
CA THR A 374 -15.02 19.78 -24.57
C THR A 374 -15.22 21.06 -23.73
N LEU A 375 -14.18 21.88 -23.60
CA LEU A 375 -14.16 23.09 -22.76
C LEU A 375 -14.66 24.35 -23.49
N TRP A 376 -14.80 24.30 -24.82
CA TRP A 376 -15.40 25.39 -25.57
C TRP A 376 -16.92 25.36 -25.43
N ARG A 377 -17.48 26.50 -25.05
CA ARG A 377 -18.93 26.68 -24.97
C ARG A 377 -19.40 27.29 -26.28
N PHE A 378 -20.32 26.61 -26.93
CA PHE A 378 -20.96 27.07 -28.16
C PHE A 378 -22.32 27.63 -27.84
N ASP A 379 -22.70 28.71 -28.52
CA ASP A 379 -24.04 29.25 -28.42
C ASP A 379 -24.37 30.04 -29.69
N THR A 380 -25.66 30.20 -29.93
CA THR A 380 -26.21 30.81 -31.14
C THR A 380 -27.35 31.74 -30.76
N ARG A 381 -27.44 32.90 -31.41
CA ARG A 381 -28.56 33.82 -31.22
C ARG A 381 -29.38 33.87 -32.51
N LYS A 382 -30.64 33.41 -32.41
CA LYS A 382 -31.51 33.16 -33.57
C LYS A 382 -32.49 34.32 -33.84
N GLY A 383 -32.48 34.81 -35.08
CA GLY A 383 -33.69 35.27 -35.81
C GLY A 383 -34.32 34.09 -36.59
N SER A 384 -34.79 34.29 -37.83
CA SER A 384 -35.26 33.20 -38.72
C SER A 384 -34.14 32.46 -39.49
N ALA A 385 -32.87 32.68 -39.14
CA ALA A 385 -31.70 32.08 -39.81
C ALA A 385 -31.33 30.70 -39.25
N ASP A 386 -30.79 29.79 -40.07
CA ASP A 386 -30.14 28.56 -39.60
C ASP A 386 -28.72 28.88 -39.14
N VAL A 387 -28.45 28.58 -37.86
CA VAL A 387 -27.18 28.91 -37.19
C VAL A 387 -26.61 27.64 -36.59
N TYR A 388 -25.32 27.40 -36.80
CA TYR A 388 -24.58 26.28 -36.25
C TYR A 388 -23.30 26.77 -35.58
N ALA A 389 -23.02 26.24 -34.39
CA ALA A 389 -21.75 26.39 -33.70
C ALA A 389 -21.41 25.05 -33.07
N GLY A 390 -20.25 24.49 -33.43
CA GLY A 390 -19.82 23.19 -32.92
C GLY A 390 -18.51 22.76 -33.56
N TYR A 391 -18.11 21.51 -33.36
CA TYR A 391 -16.93 20.95 -34.00
C TYR A 391 -17.20 20.44 -35.41
N THR A 392 -16.18 20.39 -36.26
CA THR A 392 -16.22 19.66 -37.53
C THR A 392 -16.30 18.15 -37.27
N SER A 393 -17.24 17.47 -37.92
CA SER A 393 -17.23 16.01 -38.04
C SER A 393 -16.30 15.57 -39.18
N ASP A 394 -15.77 14.34 -39.12
CA ASP A 394 -14.90 13.75 -40.16
C ASP A 394 -15.48 13.76 -41.60
N ALA A 395 -16.78 14.05 -41.75
CA ALA A 395 -17.50 14.15 -43.02
C ALA A 395 -17.19 15.41 -43.84
N TYR A 396 -16.54 16.43 -43.27
CA TYR A 396 -16.14 17.63 -44.00
C TYR A 396 -14.65 17.51 -44.37
N ASN A 397 -14.26 17.85 -45.60
CA ASN A 397 -12.86 17.87 -46.10
C ASN A 397 -12.00 18.97 -45.40
N THR A 398 -12.14 19.10 -44.08
CA THR A 398 -11.48 20.03 -43.17
C THR A 398 -10.70 19.22 -42.14
N ARG A 399 -9.79 19.87 -41.41
CA ARG A 399 -9.07 19.19 -40.33
C ARG A 399 -10.08 18.64 -39.29
N PRO A 400 -9.90 17.42 -38.77
CA PRO A 400 -10.79 16.87 -37.75
C PRO A 400 -10.77 17.75 -36.50
N ARG A 401 -11.93 17.97 -35.86
CA ARG A 401 -12.07 18.70 -34.57
C ARG A 401 -11.78 20.20 -34.61
N SER A 402 -11.76 20.85 -35.78
CA SER A 402 -11.77 22.31 -35.88
C SER A 402 -13.10 22.88 -35.34
N ILE A 403 -13.09 24.09 -34.77
CA ILE A 403 -14.33 24.80 -34.44
C ILE A 403 -14.97 25.32 -35.73
N ASN A 404 -16.26 25.03 -35.91
CA ASN A 404 -17.06 25.42 -37.05
C ASN A 404 -18.22 26.33 -36.59
N LEU A 405 -18.21 27.56 -37.07
CA LEU A 405 -19.29 28.52 -36.92
C LEU A 405 -19.93 28.75 -38.29
N SER A 406 -21.23 28.48 -38.43
CA SER A 406 -21.95 28.64 -39.69
C SER A 406 -23.25 29.40 -39.48
N VAL A 407 -23.58 30.24 -40.45
CA VAL A 407 -24.83 30.98 -40.49
C VAL A 407 -25.34 30.95 -41.94
N SER A 408 -26.55 30.44 -42.15
CA SER A 408 -27.16 30.21 -43.47
C SER A 408 -28.67 30.46 -43.46
N GLY A 409 -29.21 31.04 -44.54
CA GLY A 409 -30.64 30.98 -44.95
C GLY A 409 -31.73 31.43 -43.97
N GLY A 410 -32.64 32.30 -44.40
CA GLY A 410 -33.88 32.64 -43.67
C GLY A 410 -34.99 33.10 -44.62
N GLU A 411 -36.27 32.88 -44.27
CA GLU A 411 -37.43 33.24 -45.11
C GLU A 411 -37.71 34.76 -45.15
N ALA A 412 -37.09 35.58 -44.28
CA ALA A 412 -37.36 37.02 -44.17
C ALA A 412 -36.12 37.92 -44.46
N PRO A 413 -36.28 39.07 -45.15
CA PRO A 413 -35.15 39.91 -45.62
C PRO A 413 -34.33 40.72 -44.59
N ASP A 414 -34.47 40.54 -43.27
CA ASP A 414 -33.78 41.38 -42.26
C ASP A 414 -33.28 40.56 -41.05
N ASP A 415 -33.10 39.25 -41.21
CA ASP A 415 -32.69 38.38 -40.09
C ASP A 415 -31.19 38.43 -39.79
N TYR A 416 -30.90 38.59 -38.49
CA TYR A 416 -29.55 38.58 -37.93
C TYR A 416 -29.25 37.20 -37.34
N GLY A 417 -28.15 36.58 -37.79
CA GLY A 417 -27.63 35.34 -37.24
C GLY A 417 -26.28 35.56 -36.57
N TYR A 418 -26.11 34.97 -35.40
CA TYR A 418 -24.89 35.09 -34.60
C TYR A 418 -24.50 33.74 -34.03
N ALA A 419 -23.31 33.26 -34.38
CA ALA A 419 -22.72 32.02 -33.88
C ALA A 419 -21.41 32.35 -33.16
N TYR A 420 -21.18 31.75 -31.99
CA TYR A 420 -19.91 31.95 -31.29
C TYR A 420 -19.46 30.70 -30.52
N ALA A 421 -18.14 30.63 -30.32
CA ALA A 421 -17.48 29.67 -29.44
C ALA A 421 -16.63 30.44 -28.44
N VAL A 422 -16.78 30.15 -27.15
CA VAL A 422 -16.10 30.87 -26.07
C VAL A 422 -15.37 29.93 -25.13
N ARG A 423 -14.18 30.34 -24.70
CA ARG A 423 -13.38 29.65 -23.69
C ARG A 423 -12.73 30.65 -22.74
N GLU A 424 -12.73 30.32 -21.45
CA GLU A 424 -12.03 31.06 -20.41
C GLU A 424 -10.69 30.38 -20.10
N PHE A 425 -9.67 31.20 -19.82
CA PHE A 425 -8.31 30.81 -19.49
C PHE A 425 -7.93 31.47 -18.16
N ASN A 426 -7.45 30.66 -17.23
CA ASN A 426 -6.88 31.16 -15.99
C ASN A 426 -5.49 31.72 -16.29
N GLY A 427 -5.21 32.93 -15.81
CA GLY A 427 -3.99 33.66 -16.14
C GLY A 427 -4.10 34.50 -17.42
N ARG A 428 -2.96 35.05 -17.84
CA ARG A 428 -2.81 35.91 -19.02
C ARG A 428 -1.92 35.25 -20.06
N PHE A 429 -2.10 35.63 -21.32
CA PHE A 429 -1.20 35.26 -22.42
C PHE A 429 -0.86 36.52 -23.21
N ASP A 430 0.39 36.60 -23.68
CA ASP A 430 0.92 37.79 -24.34
C ASP A 430 0.77 37.72 -25.86
N ALA A 431 0.62 36.52 -26.43
CA ALA A 431 0.49 36.31 -27.86
C ALA A 431 -0.50 35.21 -28.22
N ILE A 432 -0.99 35.28 -29.46
CA ILE A 432 -1.93 34.34 -30.07
C ILE A 432 -1.47 33.99 -31.49
N THR A 433 -1.38 32.70 -31.76
CA THR A 433 -1.34 32.13 -33.11
C THR A 433 -2.64 31.34 -33.32
N LEU A 434 -3.27 31.50 -34.48
CA LEU A 434 -4.55 30.82 -34.79
C LEU A 434 -4.67 30.59 -36.30
N SER A 435 -4.96 29.34 -36.67
CA SER A 435 -5.35 28.98 -38.03
C SER A 435 -6.86 29.22 -38.22
N TYR A 436 -7.26 29.80 -39.34
CA TYR A 436 -8.68 29.99 -39.67
C TYR A 436 -8.94 29.84 -41.16
N ASN A 437 -10.14 29.40 -41.54
CA ASN A 437 -10.58 29.29 -42.94
C ASN A 437 -12.03 29.77 -43.04
N ILE A 438 -12.31 30.65 -43.99
CA ILE A 438 -13.65 31.21 -44.17
C ILE A 438 -14.16 30.83 -45.55
N THR A 439 -15.30 30.16 -45.57
CA THR A 439 -15.97 29.73 -46.81
C THR A 439 -17.27 30.50 -47.00
N ARG A 440 -17.54 30.80 -48.28
CA ARG A 440 -18.77 31.44 -48.72
C ARG A 440 -19.42 30.56 -49.77
N PHE A 441 -20.70 30.24 -49.59
CA PHE A 441 -21.52 29.58 -50.59
C PHE A 441 -22.35 30.65 -51.30
N GLU A 442 -22.02 30.96 -52.56
CA GLU A 442 -22.87 31.75 -53.47
C GLU A 442 -23.61 30.77 -54.37
N ASP A 443 -24.95 30.75 -54.34
CA ASP A 443 -25.71 30.18 -55.44
C ASP A 443 -25.83 31.25 -56.55
N MET A 444 -25.29 30.95 -57.74
CA MET A 444 -24.97 31.91 -58.80
C MET A 444 -26.17 32.55 -59.53
N ASP A 445 -27.42 32.31 -59.11
CA ASP A 445 -28.60 32.73 -59.88
C ASP A 445 -29.58 33.68 -59.17
N SER A 446 -29.24 34.26 -57.99
CA SER A 446 -30.12 35.26 -57.35
C SER A 446 -29.96 36.66 -57.98
N PRO A 447 -31.00 37.23 -58.62
CA PRO A 447 -30.93 38.55 -59.27
C PRO A 447 -31.01 39.74 -58.29
N SER A 448 -30.92 39.49 -56.99
CA SER A 448 -31.10 40.50 -55.93
C SER A 448 -29.79 40.76 -55.15
N GLY A 449 -28.82 41.39 -55.82
CA GLY A 449 -27.51 41.76 -55.25
C GLY A 449 -27.55 42.86 -54.17
N GLY A 450 -28.26 42.66 -53.05
CA GLY A 450 -28.63 43.76 -52.15
C GLY A 450 -27.92 43.86 -50.79
N TYR A 451 -28.06 42.88 -49.88
CA TYR A 451 -28.08 43.23 -48.45
C TYR A 451 -27.32 42.33 -47.46
N ALA A 452 -26.66 41.24 -47.88
CA ALA A 452 -25.93 40.37 -46.95
C ALA A 452 -24.56 40.96 -46.51
N TRP A 453 -24.40 41.15 -45.22
CA TRP A 453 -23.19 41.50 -44.46
C TRP A 453 -22.81 40.31 -43.61
N ALA A 454 -21.53 40.03 -43.51
CA ALA A 454 -20.96 39.07 -42.55
C ALA A 454 -19.67 39.66 -41.96
N GLN A 455 -19.36 39.27 -40.73
CA GLN A 455 -18.13 39.60 -40.01
C GLN A 455 -17.66 38.39 -39.18
N PHE A 456 -16.34 38.21 -39.13
CA PHE A 456 -15.68 37.12 -38.44
C PHE A 456 -14.68 37.69 -37.45
N ASP A 457 -14.86 37.38 -36.17
CA ASP A 457 -14.15 38.03 -35.08
C ASP A 457 -13.46 37.04 -34.14
N VAL A 458 -12.36 37.49 -33.57
CA VAL A 458 -11.77 36.93 -32.34
C VAL A 458 -11.80 38.02 -31.28
N TRP A 459 -12.59 37.83 -30.23
CA TRP A 459 -12.60 38.72 -29.07
C TRP A 459 -11.76 38.14 -27.95
N ILE A 460 -11.05 39.03 -27.26
CA ILE A 460 -10.27 38.72 -26.07
C ILE A 460 -10.75 39.64 -24.96
N ASP A 461 -11.39 39.07 -23.94
CA ASP A 461 -11.83 39.77 -22.74
C ASP A 461 -10.86 39.53 -21.59
N ALA A 462 -10.50 40.56 -20.83
CA ALA A 462 -9.63 40.47 -19.67
C ALA A 462 -10.36 40.80 -18.36
N TYR A 463 -10.09 40.04 -17.31
CA TYR A 463 -10.68 40.21 -15.98
C TYR A 463 -9.59 40.25 -14.90
N ASN A 464 -9.78 41.08 -13.87
CA ASN A 464 -8.89 41.10 -12.70
C ASN A 464 -9.21 39.96 -11.71
N ALA A 465 -8.42 39.84 -10.64
CA ALA A 465 -8.60 38.80 -9.60
C ALA A 465 -9.95 38.85 -8.87
N GLU A 466 -10.62 40.01 -8.84
CA GLU A 466 -11.95 40.18 -8.24
C GLU A 466 -13.08 39.77 -9.21
N GLY A 467 -12.73 39.28 -10.40
CA GLY A 467 -13.68 38.93 -11.45
C GLY A 467 -14.23 40.13 -12.22
N LYS A 468 -13.73 41.34 -11.99
CA LYS A 468 -14.14 42.56 -12.72
C LYS A 468 -13.56 42.53 -14.13
N HIS A 469 -14.41 42.76 -15.13
CA HIS A 469 -13.98 42.95 -16.51
C HIS A 469 -13.23 44.28 -16.67
N ILE A 470 -12.02 44.24 -17.21
CA ILE A 470 -11.10 45.38 -17.28
C ILE A 470 -10.71 45.78 -18.71
N GLY A 471 -11.12 45.01 -19.71
CA GLY A 471 -11.00 45.40 -21.12
C GLY A 471 -11.45 44.32 -22.10
N ARG A 472 -11.65 44.73 -23.35
CA ARG A 472 -11.84 43.85 -24.52
C ARG A 472 -10.95 44.27 -25.69
N TYR A 473 -10.33 43.30 -26.37
CA TYR A 473 -9.65 43.50 -27.65
C TYR A 473 -10.29 42.65 -28.75
N GLN A 474 -10.35 43.16 -29.97
CA GLN A 474 -11.00 42.50 -31.11
C GLN A 474 -10.06 42.36 -32.30
N TYR A 475 -9.91 41.15 -32.83
CA TYR A 475 -9.34 40.91 -34.16
C TYR A 475 -10.47 40.65 -35.15
N ILE A 476 -10.63 41.52 -36.14
CA ILE A 476 -11.60 41.35 -37.23
C ILE A 476 -10.90 40.59 -38.35
N LEU A 477 -11.20 39.30 -38.49
CA LEU A 477 -10.53 38.40 -39.41
C LEU A 477 -10.94 38.68 -40.87
N ALA A 478 -12.23 38.89 -41.11
CA ALA A 478 -12.80 39.25 -42.40
C ALA A 478 -14.19 39.89 -42.23
N TRP A 479 -14.66 40.61 -43.25
CA TRP A 479 -16.04 41.06 -43.38
C TRP A 479 -16.46 41.14 -44.85
N THR A 480 -17.72 41.43 -45.18
CA THR A 480 -18.16 41.51 -46.60
C THR A 480 -18.66 42.87 -47.06
N LYS A 481 -18.95 43.80 -46.14
CA LYS A 481 -19.47 45.15 -46.48
C LYS A 481 -18.78 46.26 -45.72
N LYS A 482 -19.05 46.36 -44.42
CA LYS A 482 -18.38 47.24 -43.47
C LYS A 482 -18.17 46.48 -42.16
N PRO A 483 -17.03 46.65 -41.49
CA PRO A 483 -16.89 46.16 -40.14
C PRO A 483 -17.85 46.94 -39.23
N VAL A 484 -18.47 46.25 -38.29
CA VAL A 484 -19.32 46.80 -37.25
C VAL A 484 -18.60 46.56 -35.93
N ASP A 485 -18.31 47.65 -35.21
CA ASP A 485 -17.93 47.55 -33.81
C ASP A 485 -19.19 47.16 -33.03
N ASP A 486 -19.20 45.99 -32.40
CA ASP A 486 -20.28 45.64 -31.48
C ASP A 486 -20.13 46.50 -30.21
N GLU A 487 -21.04 47.46 -30.05
CA GLU A 487 -21.13 48.54 -29.04
C GLU A 487 -20.30 48.33 -27.72
N PRO A 488 -19.32 49.22 -27.43
CA PRO A 488 -18.42 49.09 -26.29
C PRO A 488 -18.85 49.95 -25.10
N TRP A 489 -19.54 49.37 -24.11
CA TRP A 489 -19.79 50.03 -22.81
C TRP A 489 -18.62 49.85 -21.82
N ILE A 490 -17.38 49.70 -22.30
CA ILE A 490 -16.25 49.19 -21.51
C ILE A 490 -14.97 49.99 -21.82
N LEU A 491 -14.16 50.24 -20.78
CA LEU A 491 -12.84 50.87 -20.87
C LEU A 491 -11.88 50.02 -21.73
N PHE A 492 -11.17 50.65 -22.68
CA PHE A 492 -10.14 50.05 -23.56
C PHE A 492 -10.64 49.04 -24.60
N ALA A 493 -11.80 49.26 -25.22
CA ALA A 493 -12.19 48.57 -26.44
C ALA A 493 -11.37 49.08 -27.64
N ASN A 494 -10.56 48.21 -28.24
CA ASN A 494 -9.75 48.52 -29.42
C ASN A 494 -9.72 47.30 -30.37
N HIS A 495 -9.46 47.51 -31.66
CA HIS A 495 -9.49 46.44 -32.65
C HIS A 495 -8.30 46.46 -33.60
N THR A 496 -8.02 45.30 -34.21
CA THR A 496 -7.15 45.18 -35.38
C THR A 496 -7.88 44.47 -36.50
N ILE A 497 -7.82 45.08 -37.68
CA ILE A 497 -8.35 44.54 -38.93
C ILE A 497 -7.28 43.66 -39.58
N ILE A 498 -7.60 42.39 -39.85
CA ILE A 498 -6.68 41.42 -40.48
C ILE A 498 -6.86 41.39 -42.00
N SER A 499 -8.09 41.18 -42.49
CA SER A 499 -8.40 41.13 -43.93
C SER A 499 -9.76 41.74 -44.23
N LYS A 500 -9.93 42.31 -45.43
CA LYS A 500 -11.17 42.95 -45.87
C LYS A 500 -12.26 41.98 -46.31
N GLU A 501 -11.93 40.90 -47.01
CA GLU A 501 -12.90 39.97 -47.62
C GLU A 501 -12.58 38.52 -47.22
N PRO A 502 -13.58 37.62 -47.15
CA PRO A 502 -13.35 36.20 -46.92
C PRO A 502 -12.43 35.61 -47.99
N THR A 503 -11.31 35.04 -47.56
CA THR A 503 -10.40 34.30 -48.45
C THR A 503 -10.61 32.80 -48.25
N SER A 504 -10.81 32.08 -49.35
CA SER A 504 -10.90 30.62 -49.29
C SER A 504 -9.53 30.00 -49.01
N GLY A 505 -9.50 29.01 -48.11
CA GLY A 505 -8.28 28.32 -47.70
C GLY A 505 -7.78 28.77 -46.32
N TRP A 506 -7.03 27.89 -45.65
CA TRP A 506 -6.48 28.15 -44.31
C TRP A 506 -5.48 29.31 -44.31
N GLN A 507 -5.71 30.24 -43.39
CA GLN A 507 -4.88 31.39 -43.06
C GLN A 507 -4.36 31.24 -41.62
N ILE A 508 -3.29 31.95 -41.27
CA ILE A 508 -2.74 31.97 -39.90
C ILE A 508 -2.61 33.43 -39.45
N ILE A 509 -3.16 33.76 -38.28
CA ILE A 509 -2.77 34.97 -37.56
C ILE A 509 -1.71 34.61 -36.52
N ASN A 510 -0.70 35.47 -36.35
CA ASN A 510 0.28 35.40 -35.26
C ASN A 510 0.48 36.84 -34.75
N ARG A 511 0.01 37.10 -33.53
CA ARG A 511 -0.10 38.46 -32.97
C ARG A 511 0.42 38.49 -31.54
N ASN A 512 1.15 39.55 -31.21
CA ASN A 512 1.49 39.87 -29.82
C ASN A 512 0.37 40.75 -29.25
N ILE A 513 -0.52 40.13 -28.49
CA ILE A 513 -1.71 40.76 -27.93
C ILE A 513 -1.33 41.88 -26.97
N LYS A 514 -0.29 41.71 -26.15
CA LYS A 514 0.17 42.75 -25.21
C LYS A 514 0.51 44.04 -25.95
N ASN A 515 1.27 43.92 -27.04
CA ASN A 515 1.67 45.06 -27.87
C ASN A 515 0.49 45.65 -28.64
N ASP A 516 -0.38 44.80 -29.20
CA ASP A 516 -1.54 45.21 -29.98
C ASP A 516 -2.57 45.96 -29.11
N TRP A 517 -2.84 45.43 -27.92
CA TRP A 517 -3.79 46.02 -26.97
C TRP A 517 -3.29 47.35 -26.42
N ASN A 518 -1.97 47.47 -26.19
CA ASN A 518 -1.34 48.67 -25.65
C ASN A 518 -2.02 49.19 -24.37
N MET A 519 -2.47 48.24 -23.53
CA MET A 519 -3.06 48.53 -22.21
C MET A 519 -1.97 49.05 -21.26
N PRO A 520 -2.28 49.96 -20.32
CA PRO A 520 -1.29 50.38 -19.33
C PRO A 520 -0.72 49.17 -18.59
N THR A 521 0.61 49.12 -18.43
CA THR A 521 1.33 47.96 -17.86
C THR A 521 0.73 47.47 -16.55
N ALA A 522 0.45 48.39 -15.60
CA ALA A 522 -0.18 48.03 -14.31
C ALA A 522 -1.56 47.34 -14.45
N LEU A 523 -2.32 47.70 -15.49
CA LEU A 523 -3.62 47.12 -15.81
C LEU A 523 -3.46 45.77 -16.52
N TRP A 524 -2.52 45.64 -17.45
CA TRP A 524 -2.14 44.36 -18.08
C TRP A 524 -1.70 43.32 -17.03
N ASN A 525 -0.92 43.76 -16.05
CA ASN A 525 -0.38 42.88 -15.02
C ASN A 525 -1.41 42.50 -13.96
N SER A 526 -2.54 43.22 -13.88
CA SER A 526 -3.67 42.88 -13.01
C SER A 526 -4.60 41.80 -13.58
N ILE A 527 -4.36 41.33 -14.82
CA ILE A 527 -5.18 40.31 -15.49
C ILE A 527 -4.99 38.97 -14.78
N ALA A 528 -6.06 38.45 -14.18
CA ALA A 528 -6.08 37.13 -13.56
C ALA A 528 -6.76 36.07 -14.44
N ARG A 529 -7.59 36.51 -15.39
CA ARG A 529 -8.34 35.62 -16.31
C ARG A 529 -8.54 36.30 -17.65
N MET A 530 -8.37 35.54 -18.73
CA MET A 530 -8.68 35.98 -20.09
C MET A 530 -9.74 35.06 -20.71
N LYS A 531 -10.56 35.59 -21.62
CA LYS A 531 -11.61 34.84 -22.32
C LYS A 531 -11.52 35.10 -23.80
N ILE A 532 -11.40 34.04 -24.60
CA ILE A 532 -11.37 34.11 -26.06
C ILE A 532 -12.76 33.75 -26.59
N THR A 533 -13.27 34.56 -27.52
CA THR A 533 -14.51 34.28 -28.25
C THR A 533 -14.24 34.30 -29.74
N PHE A 534 -14.48 33.19 -30.42
CA PHE A 534 -14.60 33.17 -31.88
C PHE A 534 -16.05 33.47 -32.24
N ALA A 535 -16.28 34.42 -33.15
CA ALA A 535 -17.63 34.85 -33.49
C ALA A 535 -17.81 35.00 -35.01
N LEU A 536 -19.02 34.66 -35.45
CA LEU A 536 -19.53 34.90 -36.79
C LEU A 536 -20.89 35.60 -36.69
N SER A 537 -20.94 36.81 -37.24
CA SER A 537 -22.16 37.61 -37.32
C SER A 537 -22.53 37.82 -38.77
N ALA A 538 -23.78 37.58 -39.16
CA ALA A 538 -24.24 37.82 -40.54
C ALA A 538 -25.72 38.20 -40.62
N ASN A 539 -26.11 38.93 -41.67
CA ASN A 539 -27.51 39.15 -42.06
C ASN A 539 -27.76 38.61 -43.48
N PHE A 540 -28.99 38.17 -43.75
CA PHE A 540 -29.29 37.39 -44.97
C PHE A 540 -30.25 38.09 -45.93
N THR A 541 -30.02 37.81 -47.20
CA THR A 541 -31.07 37.63 -48.20
C THR A 541 -31.07 36.14 -48.55
N ALA A 542 -32.22 35.56 -48.92
CA ALA A 542 -32.34 34.14 -49.27
C ALA A 542 -31.15 33.68 -50.15
N PHE A 543 -30.59 32.50 -49.86
CA PHE A 543 -29.53 31.80 -50.62
C PHE A 543 -28.04 32.08 -50.28
N ASN A 544 -27.68 32.83 -49.24
CA ASN A 544 -26.28 32.95 -48.79
C ASN A 544 -25.97 32.10 -47.54
N ALA A 545 -24.80 31.44 -47.52
CA ALA A 545 -24.26 30.76 -46.35
C ALA A 545 -22.79 31.17 -46.10
N TYR A 546 -22.49 31.52 -44.86
CA TYR A 546 -21.15 31.86 -44.39
C TYR A 546 -20.71 30.85 -43.34
N THR A 547 -19.49 30.34 -43.47
CA THR A 547 -18.92 29.41 -42.50
C THR A 547 -17.48 29.80 -42.20
N ALA A 548 -17.11 29.78 -40.92
CA ALA A 548 -15.74 29.93 -40.45
C ALA A 548 -15.30 28.71 -39.67
N TYR A 549 -14.09 28.27 -40.01
CA TYR A 549 -13.36 27.22 -39.33
C TYR A 549 -12.19 27.85 -38.58
N PHE A 550 -11.94 27.38 -37.36
CA PHE A 550 -10.83 27.78 -36.51
C PHE A 550 -10.07 26.54 -36.07
N ASP A 551 -8.75 26.60 -36.07
CA ASP A 551 -7.86 25.49 -35.68
C ASP A 551 -6.47 25.98 -35.22
N ASP A 552 -5.62 25.08 -34.72
CA ASP A 552 -4.25 25.37 -34.25
C ASP A 552 -4.12 26.62 -33.36
N LEU A 553 -4.98 26.75 -32.33
CA LEU A 553 -4.85 27.88 -31.40
C LEU A 553 -3.63 27.67 -30.52
N GLN A 554 -2.61 28.52 -30.63
CA GLN A 554 -1.48 28.56 -29.70
C GLN A 554 -1.48 29.91 -28.98
N LEU A 555 -1.41 29.85 -27.65
CA LEU A 555 -1.23 31.04 -26.83
C LEU A 555 0.16 30.95 -26.22
N SER A 556 0.86 32.06 -26.01
CA SER A 556 2.16 32.01 -25.35
C SER A 556 2.38 33.21 -24.43
N GLN A 557 3.18 32.99 -23.38
CA GLN A 557 3.78 34.04 -22.55
C GLN A 557 5.22 34.24 -23.04
N TYR A 558 5.67 35.49 -23.22
CA TYR A 558 6.99 35.78 -23.79
C TYR A 558 8.13 35.90 -22.76
N SER A 559 7.85 35.60 -21.48
CA SER A 559 8.78 35.80 -20.37
C SER A 559 9.37 34.47 -19.86
N TYR A 560 10.70 34.40 -19.79
CA TYR A 560 11.41 33.26 -19.21
C TYR A 560 11.67 33.49 -17.71
N PRO A 561 11.48 32.47 -16.87
CA PRO A 561 11.98 32.48 -15.50
C PRO A 561 13.49 32.69 -15.51
N SER A 562 13.99 33.59 -14.66
CA SER A 562 15.42 33.85 -14.53
C SER A 562 15.90 33.68 -13.10
N ASN A 563 17.20 33.39 -12.96
CA ASN A 563 17.85 33.15 -11.66
C ASN A 563 17.09 32.11 -10.83
N VAL A 564 16.77 30.98 -11.46
CA VAL A 564 15.96 29.94 -10.84
C VAL A 564 16.76 29.28 -9.73
N CYS A 565 16.23 29.22 -8.51
CA CYS A 565 16.91 28.64 -7.35
C CYS A 565 16.03 27.61 -6.65
N VAL A 566 16.66 26.66 -5.96
CA VAL A 566 16.01 25.59 -5.20
C VAL A 566 16.52 25.64 -3.76
N ASP A 567 15.59 25.75 -2.82
CA ASP A 567 15.78 25.69 -1.37
C ASP A 567 14.99 24.48 -0.84
N VAL A 568 15.70 23.54 -0.24
CA VAL A 568 15.14 22.30 0.30
C VAL A 568 15.00 22.41 1.82
N GLY A 569 13.77 22.23 2.28
CA GLY A 569 13.44 22.29 3.70
C GLY A 569 12.99 23.65 4.21
N ASP A 570 12.92 24.67 3.34
CA ASP A 570 12.53 26.05 3.67
C ASP A 570 13.37 26.62 4.82
N ASP A 571 14.65 26.24 4.85
CA ASP A 571 15.59 26.68 5.89
C ASP A 571 16.30 27.99 5.51
N GLY A 572 16.01 28.51 4.31
CA GLY A 572 16.58 29.73 3.75
C GLY A 572 17.96 29.54 3.13
N SER A 573 18.49 28.32 3.13
CA SER A 573 19.69 27.95 2.40
C SER A 573 19.32 27.42 1.01
N VAL A 574 20.15 27.74 0.02
CA VAL A 574 19.85 27.46 -1.39
C VAL A 574 20.84 26.42 -1.88
N GLU A 575 20.34 25.21 -2.13
CA GLU A 575 21.14 24.05 -2.55
C GLU A 575 21.55 24.14 -4.03
N TRP A 576 20.74 24.80 -4.86
CA TRP A 576 20.98 24.88 -6.30
C TRP A 576 20.44 26.17 -6.92
N CYS A 577 21.16 26.73 -7.90
CA CYS A 577 20.68 27.86 -8.70
C CYS A 577 21.15 27.77 -10.15
N TYR A 578 20.34 28.31 -11.06
CA TYR A 578 20.66 28.59 -12.44
C TYR A 578 20.65 30.10 -12.70
N GLY A 579 21.77 30.68 -13.11
CA GLY A 579 21.89 32.11 -13.37
C GLY A 579 21.43 32.50 -14.79
N GLY A 580 20.65 33.57 -14.90
CA GLY A 580 20.09 34.04 -16.18
C GLY A 580 18.75 33.39 -16.53
N GLU A 581 18.27 33.60 -17.76
CA GLU A 581 16.98 33.07 -18.24
C GLU A 581 17.06 31.57 -18.52
N LEU A 582 16.19 30.79 -17.87
CA LEU A 582 16.05 29.35 -18.12
C LEU A 582 15.35 29.15 -19.48
N ARG A 583 16.13 28.80 -20.50
CA ARG A 583 15.63 28.62 -21.89
C ARG A 583 15.56 27.18 -22.34
N GLU A 584 16.28 26.30 -21.66
CA GLU A 584 16.34 24.87 -21.94
C GLU A 584 16.14 24.11 -20.62
N ARG A 585 16.04 22.78 -20.70
CA ARG A 585 15.98 21.89 -19.54
C ARG A 585 17.29 21.93 -18.76
N GLU A 586 17.20 22.00 -17.45
CA GLU A 586 18.32 21.89 -16.52
C GLU A 586 18.07 20.80 -15.47
N ARG A 587 19.12 20.07 -15.08
CA ARG A 587 19.05 19.00 -14.07
C ARG A 587 19.46 19.55 -12.71
N VAL A 588 18.55 19.51 -11.75
CA VAL A 588 18.82 19.84 -10.34
C VAL A 588 19.48 18.63 -9.68
N THR A 589 20.63 18.85 -9.03
CA THR A 589 21.41 17.84 -8.32
C THR A 589 22.05 18.45 -7.07
N GLY A 590 22.64 17.63 -6.19
CA GLY A 590 23.33 18.12 -4.98
C GLY A 590 22.42 18.37 -3.77
N ILE A 591 21.12 18.11 -3.91
CA ILE A 591 20.10 18.37 -2.88
C ILE A 591 19.96 17.24 -1.83
N ALA A 592 20.60 16.09 -2.03
CA ALA A 592 20.46 14.91 -1.17
C ALA A 592 20.82 15.16 0.31
N GLY A 593 21.83 16.01 0.56
CA GLY A 593 22.25 16.37 1.90
C GLY A 593 21.18 17.14 2.68
N ALA A 594 20.59 18.16 2.05
CA ALA A 594 19.52 18.96 2.65
C ALA A 594 18.27 18.12 2.94
N ILE A 595 17.88 17.24 2.01
CA ILE A 595 16.80 16.27 2.24
C ILE A 595 17.12 15.39 3.46
N GLN A 596 18.34 14.85 3.55
CA GLN A 596 18.74 14.01 4.67
C GLN A 596 18.71 14.76 6.02
N GLU A 597 19.17 16.01 6.04
CA GLU A 597 19.15 16.86 7.24
C GLU A 597 17.72 17.14 7.69
N TYR A 598 16.83 17.50 6.75
CA TYR A 598 15.42 17.74 7.05
C TYR A 598 14.73 16.49 7.60
N VAL A 599 14.92 15.31 6.97
CA VAL A 599 14.36 14.02 7.43
C VAL A 599 14.84 13.64 8.83
N ASN A 600 16.10 13.95 9.16
CA ASN A 600 16.66 13.69 10.48
C ASN A 600 16.09 14.62 11.56
N ALA A 601 15.80 15.88 11.20
CA ALA A 601 15.36 16.91 12.14
C ALA A 601 13.85 16.89 12.42
N HIS A 602 13.03 16.36 11.51
CA HIS A 602 11.57 16.45 11.60
C HIS A 602 10.91 15.12 11.96
N GLU A 603 9.82 15.19 12.72
CA GLU A 603 8.99 14.02 13.00
C GLU A 603 8.28 13.52 11.74
N ALA A 604 7.99 12.24 11.72
CA ALA A 604 7.23 11.63 10.63
C ALA A 604 5.73 11.87 10.83
N TYR A 605 4.99 11.97 9.74
CA TYR A 605 3.52 11.88 9.71
C TYR A 605 3.14 10.76 8.75
N GLY A 606 2.50 9.71 9.26
CA GLY A 606 2.30 8.48 8.48
C GLY A 606 3.62 7.91 7.95
N GLY A 607 4.68 7.94 8.77
CA GLY A 607 6.05 7.48 8.47
C GLY A 607 6.85 8.26 7.47
N TYR A 608 6.25 9.21 6.79
CA TYR A 608 6.95 10.10 5.88
C TYR A 608 7.30 11.40 6.58
N VAL A 609 8.46 11.93 6.21
CA VAL A 609 8.76 13.34 6.38
C VAL A 609 8.48 13.99 5.04
N TYR A 610 7.51 14.91 5.02
CA TYR A 610 7.18 15.72 3.85
C TYR A 610 8.20 16.85 3.76
N VAL A 611 9.13 16.70 2.82
CA VAL A 611 10.22 17.64 2.59
C VAL A 611 9.75 18.69 1.58
N PRO A 612 9.59 19.96 1.98
CA PRO A 612 9.26 21.03 1.05
C PRO A 612 10.48 21.34 0.18
N ILE A 613 10.26 21.53 -1.11
CA ILE A 613 11.24 21.97 -2.09
C ILE A 613 10.71 23.28 -2.68
N ASN A 614 11.26 24.39 -2.22
CA ASN A 614 10.96 25.72 -2.72
C ASN A 614 11.75 25.96 -4.01
N ILE A 615 11.06 26.34 -5.07
CA ILE A 615 11.68 26.69 -6.36
C ILE A 615 11.32 28.13 -6.64
N SER A 616 12.32 29.01 -6.73
CA SER A 616 12.14 30.44 -6.92
C SER A 616 12.62 30.92 -8.28
N SER A 617 12.09 32.06 -8.74
CA SER A 617 12.60 32.82 -9.87
C SER A 617 12.50 34.32 -9.61
N ASP A 618 13.45 35.10 -10.15
CA ASP A 618 13.45 36.56 -10.07
C ASP A 618 12.47 37.23 -11.06
N THR A 619 12.01 36.49 -12.07
CA THR A 619 11.14 37.00 -13.12
C THR A 619 9.93 36.10 -13.34
N GLU A 620 8.90 36.67 -13.97
CA GLU A 620 7.73 35.94 -14.44
C GLU A 620 8.10 34.84 -15.43
N GLY A 621 7.27 33.79 -15.45
CA GLY A 621 7.37 32.67 -16.38
C GLY A 621 6.86 31.38 -15.73
N ASN A 622 6.93 30.27 -16.44
CA ASN A 622 6.48 28.98 -15.93
C ASN A 622 7.61 27.96 -16.00
N ILE A 623 7.71 27.11 -14.98
CA ILE A 623 8.66 26.00 -14.94
C ILE A 623 7.90 24.69 -14.73
N ARG A 624 8.21 23.69 -15.55
CA ARG A 624 7.86 22.29 -15.31
C ARG A 624 8.96 21.66 -14.47
N VAL A 625 8.56 20.92 -13.45
CA VAL A 625 9.40 20.12 -12.58
C VAL A 625 9.02 18.66 -12.81
N TYR A 626 9.96 17.80 -13.20
CA TYR A 626 9.67 16.41 -13.56
C TYR A 626 10.90 15.50 -13.46
N ASN A 627 10.75 14.20 -13.72
CA ASN A 627 11.81 13.19 -13.58
C ASN A 627 12.47 13.20 -12.19
N LEU A 628 11.65 13.31 -11.14
CA LEU A 628 12.11 13.15 -9.78
C LEU A 628 12.75 11.77 -9.60
N SER A 629 13.88 11.73 -8.92
CA SER A 629 14.59 10.50 -8.55
C SER A 629 15.33 10.77 -7.25
N ILE A 630 14.84 10.18 -6.16
CA ILE A 630 15.50 10.18 -4.85
C ILE A 630 15.79 8.74 -4.45
N GLU A 631 17.03 8.31 -4.61
CA GLU A 631 17.49 7.02 -4.13
C GLU A 631 17.78 7.11 -2.63
N TYR A 632 17.25 6.17 -1.86
CA TYR A 632 17.49 6.09 -0.43
C TYR A 632 17.72 4.66 0.02
N LYS A 633 18.21 4.47 1.24
CA LYS A 633 18.34 3.16 1.87
C LYS A 633 17.67 3.15 3.23
N ILE A 634 16.77 2.20 3.46
CA ILE A 634 16.21 1.93 4.79
C ILE A 634 16.76 0.61 5.32
N HIS A 635 17.05 0.58 6.61
CA HIS A 635 17.63 -0.58 7.29
C HIS A 635 16.63 -1.30 8.20
N GLY A 636 15.33 -1.17 7.95
CA GLY A 636 14.32 -1.72 8.84
C GLY A 636 12.92 -1.87 8.26
N VAL A 637 12.03 -2.40 9.10
CA VAL A 637 10.58 -2.45 8.93
C VAL A 637 9.96 -1.50 9.95
N LEU A 638 9.05 -0.65 9.50
CA LEU A 638 8.30 0.29 10.32
C LEU A 638 6.82 -0.08 10.28
N LEU A 639 6.25 -0.27 11.46
CA LEU A 639 4.82 -0.53 11.68
C LEU A 639 4.30 0.57 12.61
N TRP A 640 3.39 1.39 12.14
CA TRP A 640 2.82 2.48 12.91
C TRP A 640 1.29 2.43 12.86
N GLY A 641 0.61 2.49 14.01
CA GLY A 641 -0.85 2.63 14.04
C GLY A 641 -1.60 1.39 13.57
N VAL A 642 -0.96 0.23 13.56
CA VAL A 642 -1.54 -1.00 13.03
C VAL A 642 -2.38 -1.68 14.10
N ASN A 643 -3.60 -2.05 13.75
CA ASN A 643 -4.49 -2.85 14.57
C ASN A 643 -4.59 -4.27 13.99
N VAL A 644 -4.14 -5.28 14.74
CA VAL A 644 -4.20 -6.69 14.33
C VAL A 644 -5.16 -7.46 15.23
N THR A 645 -6.06 -8.24 14.63
CA THR A 645 -7.09 -9.03 15.33
C THR A 645 -7.21 -10.44 14.74
N ASP A 646 -7.69 -11.39 15.55
CA ASP A 646 -8.04 -12.79 15.20
C ASP A 646 -6.89 -13.69 14.71
N ALA A 647 -5.65 -13.20 14.67
CA ALA A 647 -4.49 -13.91 14.14
C ALA A 647 -3.93 -14.97 15.10
N VAL A 648 -3.42 -16.09 14.57
CA VAL A 648 -2.59 -17.00 15.39
C VAL A 648 -1.35 -16.26 15.87
N ASP A 649 -0.62 -15.61 14.96
CA ASP A 649 0.53 -14.76 15.23
C ASP A 649 0.20 -13.31 14.82
N GLY A 650 0.13 -12.38 15.77
CA GLY A 650 -0.18 -10.98 15.47
C GLY A 650 0.90 -10.32 14.61
N ILE A 651 2.13 -10.25 15.14
CA ILE A 651 3.33 -9.88 14.40
C ILE A 651 4.34 -11.02 14.54
N TYR A 652 4.71 -11.64 13.43
CA TYR A 652 5.81 -12.60 13.37
C TYR A 652 6.96 -12.02 12.58
N SER A 653 8.18 -12.13 13.11
CA SER A 653 9.39 -11.74 12.41
C SER A 653 10.55 -12.70 12.64
N ASN A 654 11.22 -13.07 11.56
CA ASN A 654 12.56 -13.68 11.58
C ASN A 654 13.41 -13.00 10.49
N THR A 655 13.97 -11.86 10.85
CA THR A 655 14.74 -11.00 9.94
C THR A 655 15.91 -10.40 10.67
N THR A 656 16.99 -10.07 9.96
CA THR A 656 18.11 -9.30 10.51
C THR A 656 17.93 -7.78 10.36
N ALA A 657 16.73 -7.31 9.98
CA ALA A 657 16.41 -5.90 9.85
C ALA A 657 16.23 -5.22 11.22
N ASN A 658 16.26 -3.89 11.26
CA ASN A 658 15.70 -3.16 12.40
C ASN A 658 14.16 -3.29 12.36
N ILE A 659 13.51 -3.43 13.51
CA ILE A 659 12.05 -3.48 13.57
C ILE A 659 11.57 -2.40 14.53
N SER A 660 10.67 -1.55 14.04
CA SER A 660 10.06 -0.51 14.85
C SER A 660 8.54 -0.64 14.83
N VAL A 661 7.92 -0.65 16.00
CA VAL A 661 6.48 -0.73 16.19
C VAL A 661 6.01 0.45 17.03
N TYR A 662 5.13 1.28 16.50
CA TYR A 662 4.63 2.50 17.14
C TYR A 662 3.11 2.53 17.16
N ASP A 663 2.50 2.99 18.25
CA ASP A 663 1.07 3.29 18.37
C ASP A 663 0.11 2.18 17.88
N SER A 664 0.55 0.92 17.98
CA SER A 664 -0.18 -0.23 17.43
C SER A 664 -0.99 -0.96 18.48
N GLN A 665 -2.01 -1.69 18.03
CA GLN A 665 -2.84 -2.56 18.87
C GLN A 665 -2.86 -3.99 18.31
N ILE A 666 -2.74 -4.98 19.18
CA ILE A 666 -2.86 -6.39 18.81
C ILE A 666 -3.81 -7.05 19.78
N SER A 667 -4.89 -7.64 19.28
CA SER A 667 -5.85 -8.35 20.13
C SER A 667 -6.27 -9.70 19.58
N ASP A 668 -6.75 -10.55 20.49
CA ASP A 668 -7.43 -11.80 20.15
C ASP A 668 -6.53 -12.72 19.31
N THR A 669 -5.32 -12.97 19.83
CA THR A 669 -4.28 -13.76 19.15
C THR A 669 -3.77 -14.90 20.02
N ASN A 670 -3.18 -15.95 19.42
CA ASN A 670 -2.48 -16.97 20.22
C ASN A 670 -1.12 -16.44 20.70
N TYR A 671 -0.32 -15.96 19.75
CA TYR A 671 0.97 -15.31 19.96
C TYR A 671 0.88 -13.89 19.42
N SER A 672 0.88 -12.87 20.27
CA SER A 672 0.61 -11.52 19.78
C SER A 672 1.80 -10.92 19.03
N SER A 673 3.02 -11.13 19.51
CA SER A 673 4.22 -10.66 18.81
C SER A 673 5.42 -11.56 19.07
N ILE A 674 5.98 -12.13 18.02
CA ILE A 674 7.21 -12.94 18.00
C ILE A 674 8.20 -12.25 17.06
N ILE A 675 9.28 -11.68 17.62
CA ILE A 675 10.34 -11.03 16.85
C ILE A 675 11.67 -11.71 17.13
N GLU A 676 12.24 -12.33 16.10
CA GLU A 676 13.47 -13.10 16.16
C GLU A 676 14.55 -12.50 15.24
N ASP A 677 15.81 -12.63 15.67
CA ASP A 677 17.02 -12.35 14.89
C ASP A 677 17.22 -10.89 14.41
N ALA A 678 16.34 -9.98 14.84
CA ALA A 678 16.37 -8.55 14.49
C ALA A 678 17.71 -7.87 14.81
N HIS A 679 18.08 -6.84 14.06
CA HIS A 679 19.26 -6.06 14.39
C HIS A 679 19.03 -5.24 15.65
N SER A 680 18.05 -4.35 15.62
CA SER A 680 17.54 -3.62 16.78
C SER A 680 16.02 -3.63 16.79
N ILE A 681 15.43 -3.46 17.97
CA ILE A 681 13.97 -3.47 18.15
C ILE A 681 13.56 -2.22 18.92
N ILE A 682 12.61 -1.47 18.38
CA ILE A 682 11.98 -0.34 19.04
C ILE A 682 10.48 -0.62 19.11
N ILE A 683 9.91 -0.54 20.31
CA ILE A 683 8.48 -0.65 20.54
C ILE A 683 8.07 0.57 21.35
N SER A 684 7.10 1.34 20.86
CA SER A 684 6.54 2.47 21.58
C SER A 684 5.02 2.47 21.49
N ASN A 685 4.34 2.66 22.62
CA ASN A 685 2.88 2.74 22.70
C ASN A 685 2.15 1.54 22.06
N LEU A 686 2.67 0.33 22.31
CA LEU A 686 2.05 -0.92 21.85
C LEU A 686 1.05 -1.42 22.91
N SER A 687 -0.19 -1.69 22.49
CA SER A 687 -1.20 -2.34 23.32
C SER A 687 -1.45 -3.76 22.83
N ILE A 688 -1.38 -4.74 23.73
CA ILE A 688 -1.71 -6.14 23.46
C ILE A 688 -2.79 -6.62 24.43
N SER A 689 -3.85 -7.22 23.91
CA SER A 689 -4.93 -7.79 24.74
C SER A 689 -5.39 -9.17 24.25
N ASN A 690 -5.88 -10.01 25.17
CA ASN A 690 -6.45 -11.32 24.84
C ASN A 690 -5.47 -12.25 24.08
N ALA A 691 -4.19 -12.21 24.45
CA ALA A 691 -3.19 -13.18 24.01
C ALA A 691 -3.40 -14.53 24.71
N ALA A 692 -3.39 -15.65 23.98
CA ALA A 692 -3.61 -16.98 24.56
C ALA A 692 -2.33 -17.61 25.16
N ASP A 693 -1.19 -17.53 24.47
CA ASP A 693 0.05 -18.21 24.85
C ASP A 693 1.14 -17.21 25.26
N ILE A 694 1.65 -16.42 24.31
CA ILE A 694 2.72 -15.44 24.56
C ILE A 694 2.35 -14.08 23.98
N ALA A 695 2.33 -13.02 24.81
CA ALA A 695 1.98 -11.69 24.33
C ALA A 695 3.17 -11.01 23.61
N LEU A 696 4.38 -11.01 24.16
CA LEU A 696 5.55 -10.42 23.51
C LEU A 696 6.80 -11.30 23.68
N TYR A 697 7.32 -11.82 22.57
CA TYR A 697 8.51 -12.65 22.51
C TYR A 697 9.57 -12.01 21.62
N LEU A 698 10.68 -11.57 22.21
CA LEU A 698 11.82 -10.97 21.50
C LEU A 698 13.05 -11.86 21.69
N MET A 699 13.64 -12.33 20.60
CA MET A 699 14.76 -13.28 20.65
C MET A 699 15.92 -12.92 19.70
N ASN A 700 17.15 -13.19 20.14
CA ASN A 700 18.37 -13.11 19.34
C ASN A 700 18.66 -11.73 18.71
N ALA A 701 18.12 -10.64 19.28
CA ALA A 701 18.40 -9.33 18.75
C ALA A 701 19.90 -9.01 18.87
N THR A 702 20.56 -8.64 17.77
CA THR A 702 22.03 -8.47 17.77
C THR A 702 22.50 -7.15 18.42
N LYS A 703 21.60 -6.17 18.55
CA LYS A 703 21.81 -4.85 19.18
C LYS A 703 20.75 -4.57 20.25
N ASN A 704 20.39 -3.29 20.39
CA ASN A 704 19.58 -2.79 21.50
C ASN A 704 18.10 -3.10 21.28
N VAL A 705 17.41 -3.26 22.39
CA VAL A 705 15.95 -3.32 22.47
C VAL A 705 15.47 -2.15 23.33
N SER A 706 14.58 -1.33 22.78
CA SER A 706 13.93 -0.22 23.50
C SER A 706 12.42 -0.43 23.48
N ILE A 707 11.80 -0.41 24.65
CA ILE A 707 10.35 -0.55 24.82
C ILE A 707 9.87 0.63 25.65
N GLU A 708 8.91 1.38 25.15
CA GLU A 708 8.32 2.54 25.82
C GLU A 708 6.78 2.45 25.77
N HIS A 709 6.11 2.79 26.88
CA HIS A 709 4.63 2.84 26.94
C HIS A 709 3.92 1.53 26.51
N LEU A 710 4.39 0.39 27.01
CA LEU A 710 3.82 -0.92 26.68
C LEU A 710 2.62 -1.26 27.58
N ALA A 711 1.50 -1.70 26.99
CA ALA A 711 0.35 -2.22 27.75
C ALA A 711 0.02 -3.66 27.32
N LEU A 712 0.18 -4.63 28.22
CA LEU A 712 -0.13 -6.04 27.98
C LEU A 712 -1.24 -6.53 28.93
N LYS A 713 -2.31 -7.10 28.36
CA LYS A 713 -3.42 -7.75 29.09
C LYS A 713 -3.71 -9.13 28.52
N GLY A 714 -2.96 -10.14 28.95
CA GLY A 714 -3.13 -11.51 28.46
C GLY A 714 -3.97 -12.34 29.40
N TYR A 715 -5.30 -12.37 29.26
CA TYR A 715 -6.17 -13.24 30.07
C TYR A 715 -5.79 -14.72 29.84
N ASN A 716 -5.30 -15.41 30.88
CA ASN A 716 -4.77 -16.79 30.84
C ASN A 716 -3.54 -16.99 29.94
N CYS A 717 -2.82 -15.93 29.59
CA CYS A 717 -1.58 -16.01 28.83
C CYS A 717 -0.45 -16.64 29.65
N ASP A 718 0.25 -17.65 29.11
CA ASP A 718 1.38 -18.31 29.79
C ASP A 718 2.54 -17.34 30.04
N PHE A 719 2.89 -16.51 29.06
CA PHE A 719 3.98 -15.55 29.15
C PHE A 719 3.61 -14.15 28.61
N GLY A 720 3.67 -13.13 29.47
CA GLY A 720 3.45 -11.73 29.10
C GLY A 720 4.57 -11.21 28.20
N MET A 721 5.79 -11.14 28.71
CA MET A 721 6.92 -10.61 27.95
C MET A 721 8.19 -11.45 28.15
N VAL A 722 8.83 -11.85 27.06
CA VAL A 722 10.04 -12.66 27.05
C VAL A 722 11.10 -11.98 26.18
N LEU A 723 12.25 -11.64 26.76
CA LEU A 723 13.41 -11.10 26.05
C LEU A 723 14.58 -12.08 26.22
N HIS A 724 14.97 -12.73 25.13
CA HIS A 724 15.93 -13.83 25.13
C HIS A 724 17.15 -13.55 24.22
N LYS A 725 18.37 -13.77 24.72
CA LYS A 725 19.62 -13.64 23.95
C LYS A 725 19.79 -12.28 23.24
N ILE A 726 19.59 -11.19 23.98
CA ILE A 726 19.80 -9.84 23.46
C ILE A 726 21.28 -9.48 23.54
N GLY A 727 21.90 -9.17 22.39
CA GLY A 727 23.32 -8.83 22.28
C GLY A 727 23.66 -7.41 22.75
N GLY A 728 22.69 -6.48 22.69
CA GLY A 728 22.84 -5.09 23.13
C GLY A 728 22.24 -4.79 24.50
N LYS A 729 21.95 -3.49 24.74
CA LYS A 729 21.27 -3.02 25.95
C LYS A 729 19.77 -3.18 25.82
N ILE A 730 19.10 -3.44 26.93
CA ILE A 730 17.64 -3.42 27.04
C ILE A 730 17.23 -2.17 27.82
N LYS A 731 16.33 -1.37 27.26
CA LYS A 731 15.62 -0.28 27.94
C LYS A 731 14.13 -0.58 27.90
N ILE A 732 13.48 -0.58 29.07
CA ILE A 732 12.04 -0.67 29.19
C ILE A 732 11.59 0.51 30.06
N ASP A 733 10.77 1.38 29.50
CA ASP A 733 10.21 2.56 30.16
C ASP A 733 8.68 2.51 30.09
N ASP A 734 8.00 2.69 31.23
CA ASP A 734 6.54 2.69 31.33
C ASP A 734 5.87 1.46 30.70
N ALA A 735 6.01 0.30 31.34
CA ALA A 735 5.34 -0.94 30.90
C ALA A 735 4.35 -1.46 31.94
N LYS A 736 3.13 -1.80 31.51
CA LYS A 736 2.08 -2.38 32.34
C LYS A 736 1.72 -3.75 31.83
N ILE A 737 1.89 -4.77 32.66
CA ILE A 737 1.64 -6.17 32.30
C ILE A 737 0.68 -6.77 33.31
N ALA A 738 -0.43 -7.32 32.85
CA ALA A 738 -1.49 -7.83 33.71
C ALA A 738 -2.04 -9.18 33.21
N TYR A 739 -2.55 -9.96 34.17
CA TYR A 739 -3.34 -11.17 33.96
C TYR A 739 -2.63 -12.37 33.32
N THR A 740 -1.30 -12.36 33.23
CA THR A 740 -0.50 -13.48 32.68
C THR A 740 0.03 -14.42 33.77
N THR A 741 0.23 -15.70 33.46
CA THR A 741 0.85 -16.68 34.36
C THR A 741 2.29 -16.29 34.72
N THR A 742 3.11 -16.00 33.71
CA THR A 742 4.44 -15.38 33.87
C THR A 742 4.44 -14.00 33.21
N GLY A 743 4.67 -12.94 33.97
CA GLY A 743 4.70 -11.55 33.55
C GLY A 743 5.90 -11.21 32.68
N ILE A 744 7.12 -11.38 33.20
CA ILE A 744 8.36 -11.01 32.48
C ILE A 744 9.42 -12.10 32.62
N VAL A 745 10.06 -12.44 31.50
CA VAL A 745 11.27 -13.25 31.38
C VAL A 745 12.37 -12.43 30.71
N LEU A 746 13.49 -12.17 31.40
CA LEU A 746 14.63 -11.42 30.85
C LEU A 746 15.92 -12.24 30.91
N HIS A 747 16.58 -12.45 29.76
CA HIS A 747 17.90 -13.06 29.65
C HIS A 747 18.87 -12.06 28.97
N ALA A 748 19.54 -11.19 29.74
CA ALA A 748 20.25 -10.06 29.14
C ALA A 748 21.44 -9.52 29.96
N PRO A 749 22.60 -9.17 29.35
CA PRO A 749 23.77 -8.66 30.07
C PRO A 749 23.70 -7.20 30.56
N ASN A 750 22.73 -6.35 30.18
CA ASN A 750 22.60 -4.97 30.68
C ASN A 750 21.18 -4.43 30.45
N ALA A 751 20.36 -4.33 31.49
CA ALA A 751 18.94 -3.94 31.37
C ALA A 751 18.58 -2.76 32.29
N THR A 752 17.82 -1.79 31.77
CA THR A 752 17.25 -0.68 32.55
C THR A 752 15.73 -0.78 32.48
N LEU A 753 15.09 -0.90 33.63
CA LEU A 753 13.64 -0.93 33.78
C LEU A 753 13.23 0.30 34.59
N ASN A 754 12.42 1.16 33.99
CA ASN A 754 11.86 2.33 34.65
C ASN A 754 10.33 2.29 34.53
N ASN A 755 9.63 2.55 35.63
CA ASN A 755 8.16 2.62 35.65
C ASN A 755 7.46 1.33 35.13
N VAL A 756 8.01 0.14 35.45
CA VAL A 756 7.47 -1.15 35.02
C VAL A 756 6.57 -1.74 36.12
N PHE A 757 5.34 -2.12 35.78
CA PHE A 757 4.35 -2.65 36.71
C PHE A 757 3.79 -3.99 36.25
N THR A 758 3.78 -4.98 37.14
CA THR A 758 3.10 -6.26 36.92
C THR A 758 1.94 -6.47 37.89
N TYR A 759 0.78 -6.93 37.40
CA TYR A 759 -0.44 -7.12 38.17
C TYR A 759 -0.97 -8.56 38.03
N GLN A 760 -1.05 -9.28 39.16
CA GLN A 760 -1.52 -10.68 39.22
C GLN A 760 -0.73 -11.63 38.29
N THR A 761 0.58 -11.48 38.22
CA THR A 761 1.46 -12.34 37.39
C THR A 761 2.64 -12.87 38.21
N ARG A 762 3.35 -13.91 37.75
CA ARG A 762 4.69 -14.26 38.29
C ARG A 762 5.77 -13.44 37.57
N VAL A 763 6.93 -13.17 38.17
CA VAL A 763 8.05 -12.49 37.47
C VAL A 763 9.30 -13.35 37.57
N SER A 764 9.94 -13.65 36.44
CA SER A 764 11.11 -14.52 36.36
C SER A 764 12.28 -13.80 35.68
N ILE A 765 13.19 -13.21 36.44
CA ILE A 765 14.36 -12.51 35.88
C ILE A 765 15.60 -13.42 35.94
N TYR A 766 16.25 -13.64 34.80
CA TYR A 766 17.46 -14.45 34.68
C TYR A 766 18.66 -13.55 34.31
N SER A 767 19.40 -13.05 35.31
CA SER A 767 20.54 -12.14 35.10
C SER A 767 21.84 -12.72 35.65
N LEU A 768 22.83 -13.07 34.80
CA LEU A 768 24.22 -13.18 35.29
C LEU A 768 25.22 -12.37 34.48
N GLY A 769 26.08 -11.69 35.23
CA GLY A 769 27.05 -10.74 34.70
C GLY A 769 26.44 -9.39 34.32
N CYS A 770 25.19 -9.12 34.75
CA CYS A 770 24.41 -8.01 34.21
C CYS A 770 24.34 -6.82 35.15
N ASN A 771 24.56 -5.61 34.64
CA ASN A 771 24.14 -4.39 35.33
C ASN A 771 22.66 -4.18 35.04
N MET A 772 21.81 -4.49 36.03
CA MET A 772 20.38 -4.22 35.95
C MET A 772 20.03 -3.03 36.84
N THR A 773 19.36 -2.04 36.26
CA THR A 773 18.84 -0.87 36.99
C THR A 773 17.33 -0.93 36.98
N ILE A 774 16.70 -0.91 38.16
CA ILE A 774 15.24 -0.90 38.31
C ILE A 774 14.85 0.35 39.10
N THR A 775 14.05 1.22 38.50
CA THR A 775 13.55 2.47 39.12
C THR A 775 12.03 2.57 39.00
N ASN A 776 11.37 3.09 40.03
CA ASN A 776 9.92 3.36 40.04
C ASN A 776 9.03 2.19 39.59
N SER A 777 9.48 0.94 39.77
CA SER A 777 8.81 -0.26 39.23
C SER A 777 8.23 -1.13 40.34
N THR A 778 7.07 -1.76 40.11
CA THR A 778 6.46 -2.73 41.02
C THR A 778 6.29 -4.07 40.32
N LEU A 779 7.16 -5.03 40.67
CA LEU A 779 7.12 -6.40 40.14
C LEU A 779 6.48 -7.29 41.22
N ARG A 780 5.18 -7.57 41.12
CA ARG A 780 4.49 -8.51 42.02
C ARG A 780 4.46 -9.90 41.40
N GLY A 781 4.90 -10.89 42.16
CA GLY A 781 4.88 -12.32 41.88
C GLY A 781 5.54 -13.06 43.05
N ASP A 782 5.25 -14.35 43.25
CA ASP A 782 6.12 -15.20 44.07
C ASP A 782 7.54 -15.00 43.53
N TRP A 783 8.47 -14.51 44.36
CA TRP A 783 9.88 -14.49 44.02
C TRP A 783 10.35 -15.94 43.98
N GLY A 784 9.97 -16.66 42.93
CA GLY A 784 10.31 -18.05 42.69
C GLY A 784 11.76 -18.14 42.26
N MET A 785 12.66 -17.77 43.16
CA MET A 785 14.11 -17.79 43.04
C MET A 785 14.64 -17.00 41.84
N MET A 786 15.58 -16.08 42.07
CA MET A 786 16.64 -15.92 41.08
C MET A 786 17.21 -17.32 40.83
N ARG A 787 16.80 -18.00 39.75
CA ARG A 787 17.48 -19.21 39.31
C ARG A 787 18.85 -18.71 38.84
N PRO A 788 19.94 -19.05 39.54
CA PRO A 788 21.26 -18.65 39.09
C PRO A 788 21.58 -19.31 37.74
N LEU A 789 22.50 -18.74 36.95
CA LEU A 789 23.62 -19.34 36.15
C LEU A 789 23.56 -20.78 35.68
N SER A 790 23.09 -21.61 36.56
CA SER A 790 23.35 -23.02 36.64
C SER A 790 22.62 -23.80 35.57
N ALA A 791 21.70 -23.21 34.81
CA ALA A 791 21.18 -23.87 33.62
C ALA A 791 22.11 -23.72 32.38
N TYR A 792 22.99 -22.71 32.34
CA TYR A 792 23.74 -22.34 31.13
C TYR A 792 25.27 -22.28 31.27
N ASN A 793 25.83 -22.23 32.48
CA ASN A 793 27.26 -22.42 32.67
C ASN A 793 27.53 -23.83 33.25
N PRO A 794 27.89 -24.83 32.43
CA PRO A 794 28.09 -26.21 32.89
C PRO A 794 29.20 -26.35 33.94
N ASN A 795 30.02 -25.31 34.12
CA ASN A 795 31.19 -25.32 34.99
C ASN A 795 30.87 -24.94 36.45
N VAL A 796 29.69 -24.39 36.77
CA VAL A 796 29.33 -24.02 38.15
C VAL A 796 28.49 -25.08 38.84
N ILE A 797 28.60 -25.20 40.16
CA ILE A 797 27.64 -25.93 41.00
C ILE A 797 26.69 -24.90 41.62
N ALA A 798 25.38 -25.04 41.40
CA ALA A 798 24.39 -24.19 42.06
C ALA A 798 23.51 -24.99 43.02
N LEU A 799 23.84 -24.80 44.29
CA LEU A 799 23.05 -25.28 45.42
C LEU A 799 22.03 -24.20 45.76
N ARG A 800 20.96 -24.60 46.45
CA ARG A 800 19.90 -23.68 46.89
C ARG A 800 20.41 -22.45 47.67
N SER A 801 21.57 -22.56 48.34
CA SER A 801 22.19 -21.49 49.13
C SER A 801 23.54 -20.97 48.64
N TYR A 802 24.17 -21.61 47.65
CA TYR A 802 25.54 -21.30 47.20
C TYR A 802 25.72 -21.57 45.70
N ILE A 803 26.46 -20.71 45.01
CA ILE A 803 26.87 -20.91 43.61
C ILE A 803 28.36 -20.66 43.49
N PHE A 804 29.10 -21.59 42.89
CA PHE A 804 30.54 -21.45 42.71
C PHE A 804 31.05 -22.32 41.54
N ASP A 805 32.15 -21.90 40.91
CA ASP A 805 32.95 -22.77 40.03
C ASP A 805 34.03 -23.45 40.88
N PRO A 806 33.96 -24.77 41.09
CA PRO A 806 34.90 -25.45 41.99
C PRO A 806 36.36 -25.41 41.53
N VAL A 807 36.62 -25.15 40.25
CA VAL A 807 37.97 -25.02 39.69
C VAL A 807 38.55 -23.63 40.00
N LEU A 808 37.71 -22.59 40.06
CA LEU A 808 38.12 -21.23 40.44
C LEU A 808 38.24 -21.07 41.96
N GLY A 809 37.50 -21.87 42.73
CA GLY A 809 37.58 -21.94 44.18
C GLY A 809 36.24 -22.31 44.82
N THR A 810 36.29 -22.86 46.02
CA THR A 810 35.09 -23.11 46.82
C THR A 810 34.72 -21.88 47.67
N PRO A 811 33.43 -21.71 48.04
CA PRO A 811 33.00 -20.61 48.89
C PRO A 811 33.69 -20.65 50.26
N GLU A 812 33.99 -19.48 50.82
CA GLU A 812 34.38 -19.38 52.22
C GLU A 812 33.19 -19.77 53.11
N ILE A 813 33.38 -20.79 53.94
CA ILE A 813 32.37 -21.30 54.87
C ILE A 813 32.82 -21.06 56.31
N PRO A 814 31.93 -20.63 57.21
CA PRO A 814 32.26 -20.50 58.62
C PRO A 814 32.71 -21.84 59.22
N GLU A 815 33.71 -21.82 60.12
CA GLU A 815 34.29 -23.03 60.72
C GLU A 815 33.22 -23.93 61.38
N TYR A 816 32.24 -23.33 62.06
CA TYR A 816 31.14 -24.04 62.71
C TYR A 816 30.09 -24.64 61.74
N LEU A 817 30.20 -24.37 60.43
CA LEU A 817 29.37 -24.94 59.36
C LEU A 817 30.21 -25.69 58.31
N SER A 818 31.45 -26.04 58.68
CA SER A 818 32.30 -26.98 57.97
C SER A 818 32.29 -28.31 58.72
N ALA A 819 32.23 -29.41 58.00
CA ALA A 819 32.39 -30.73 58.60
C ALA A 819 33.38 -31.56 57.80
N ASP A 820 34.24 -32.27 58.53
CA ASP A 820 35.02 -33.35 57.98
C ASP A 820 34.36 -34.68 58.37
N TYR A 821 34.21 -35.57 57.39
CA TYR A 821 33.60 -36.87 57.57
C TYR A 821 34.16 -37.86 56.56
N ASP A 822 34.37 -39.10 57.02
CA ASP A 822 34.82 -40.21 56.19
C ASP A 822 33.68 -40.85 55.39
N TYR A 823 32.44 -40.72 55.88
CA TYR A 823 31.21 -41.19 55.24
C TYR A 823 30.13 -40.11 55.34
N GLY A 824 29.56 -39.73 54.20
CA GLY A 824 28.55 -38.68 54.14
C GLY A 824 28.24 -38.26 52.71
N MET A 825 27.61 -37.09 52.56
CA MET A 825 27.20 -36.57 51.26
C MET A 825 28.34 -35.81 50.56
N TYR A 826 28.52 -36.06 49.27
CA TYR A 826 29.50 -35.40 48.42
C TYR A 826 28.83 -34.83 47.17
N LEU A 827 29.39 -33.75 46.65
CA LEU A 827 29.09 -33.18 45.36
C LEU A 827 30.01 -33.81 44.32
N VAL A 828 29.45 -34.33 43.24
CA VAL A 828 30.17 -34.86 42.07
C VAL A 828 29.70 -34.10 40.84
N GLN A 829 30.57 -33.33 40.21
CA GLN A 829 30.28 -32.57 39.00
C GLN A 829 30.92 -33.26 37.79
N SER A 830 30.17 -33.36 36.69
CA SER A 830 30.66 -33.86 35.40
C SER A 830 30.99 -32.72 34.44
N ASP A 831 31.99 -32.92 33.58
CA ASP A 831 32.31 -32.01 32.47
C ASP A 831 31.28 -32.09 31.32
N SER A 832 30.34 -33.03 31.38
CA SER A 832 29.29 -33.23 30.35
C SER A 832 27.91 -33.43 30.98
N PRO A 833 26.81 -33.28 30.21
CA PRO A 833 25.46 -33.55 30.69
C PRO A 833 25.31 -34.92 31.35
N ILE A 834 24.74 -34.95 32.55
CA ILE A 834 24.50 -36.19 33.27
C ILE A 834 23.41 -37.00 32.55
N ASN A 835 23.83 -38.12 31.98
CA ASN A 835 22.96 -39.12 31.34
C ASN A 835 23.03 -40.44 32.13
N SER A 836 22.25 -41.44 31.71
CA SER A 836 22.19 -42.75 32.40
C SER A 836 23.56 -43.41 32.57
N SER A 837 24.50 -43.26 31.62
CA SER A 837 25.84 -43.86 31.73
C SER A 837 26.67 -43.26 32.86
N VAL A 838 26.49 -41.97 33.16
CA VAL A 838 27.16 -41.29 34.29
C VAL A 838 26.58 -41.79 35.62
N TYR A 839 25.25 -41.94 35.70
CA TYR A 839 24.61 -42.53 36.89
C TYR A 839 25.11 -43.95 37.15
N ASP A 840 25.12 -44.81 36.12
CA ASP A 840 25.53 -46.21 36.24
C ASP A 840 27.01 -46.34 36.62
N ALA A 841 27.89 -45.52 36.05
CA ALA A 841 29.31 -45.50 36.37
C ALA A 841 29.56 -45.14 37.84
N ILE A 842 28.89 -44.11 38.35
CA ILE A 842 29.00 -43.68 39.76
C ILE A 842 28.42 -44.74 40.70
N MET A 843 27.25 -45.29 40.38
CA MET A 843 26.63 -46.34 41.19
C MET A 843 27.43 -47.64 41.21
N SER A 844 28.12 -47.99 40.10
CA SER A 844 28.97 -49.19 40.01
C SER A 844 30.17 -49.16 40.98
N LYS A 845 30.57 -47.97 41.45
CA LYS A 845 31.59 -47.77 42.49
C LYS A 845 31.07 -47.91 43.91
N GLY A 846 29.77 -48.13 44.08
CA GLY A 846 29.13 -48.27 45.39
C GLY A 846 28.71 -46.95 46.03
N ALA A 847 28.67 -45.84 45.28
CA ALA A 847 28.04 -44.60 45.72
C ALA A 847 26.53 -44.63 45.45
N GLU A 848 25.75 -44.08 46.37
CA GLU A 848 24.31 -43.90 46.20
C GLU A 848 24.02 -42.48 45.72
N VAL A 849 23.30 -42.32 44.61
CA VAL A 849 22.94 -41.00 44.09
C VAL A 849 21.66 -40.51 44.76
N ILE A 850 21.74 -39.38 45.47
CA ILE A 850 20.62 -38.80 46.25
C ILE A 850 19.78 -37.86 45.38
N SER A 851 20.43 -36.94 44.67
CA SER A 851 19.74 -35.91 43.88
C SER A 851 20.61 -35.33 42.79
N PHE A 852 19.99 -34.93 41.70
CA PHE A 852 20.61 -34.13 40.64
C PHE A 852 20.55 -32.64 40.97
N ILE A 853 21.66 -31.93 40.73
CA ILE A 853 21.84 -30.49 40.90
C ILE A 853 22.23 -29.91 39.54
N GLN A 854 21.46 -28.94 39.04
CA GLN A 854 21.75 -28.29 37.76
C GLN A 854 22.89 -27.26 37.87
N PRO A 855 23.84 -27.23 36.92
CA PRO A 855 24.05 -28.14 35.80
C PRO A 855 25.03 -29.25 36.20
N ASN A 856 24.84 -30.45 35.65
CA ASN A 856 25.82 -31.53 35.63
C ASN A 856 26.43 -31.95 36.98
N ALA A 857 25.74 -31.74 38.11
CA ALA A 857 26.21 -32.15 39.42
C ALA A 857 25.24 -33.14 40.10
N LEU A 858 25.79 -34.00 40.96
CA LEU A 858 25.05 -34.95 41.80
C LEU A 858 25.41 -34.73 43.25
N VAL A 859 24.43 -34.90 44.14
CA VAL A 859 24.69 -35.22 45.54
C VAL A 859 24.72 -36.74 45.67
N VAL A 860 25.82 -37.29 46.16
CA VAL A 860 26.01 -38.73 46.36
C VAL A 860 26.33 -39.04 47.81
N LEU A 861 25.89 -40.19 48.30
CA LEU A 861 26.23 -40.73 49.61
C LEU A 861 27.29 -41.83 49.42
N ALA A 862 28.48 -41.63 50.01
CA ALA A 862 29.60 -42.55 49.86
C ALA A 862 30.62 -42.38 50.99
N ASN A 863 31.59 -43.29 51.05
CA ASN A 863 32.79 -43.10 51.86
C ASN A 863 33.91 -42.41 51.04
N THR A 864 34.89 -41.82 51.72
CA THR A 864 35.97 -41.05 51.08
C THR A 864 36.78 -41.86 50.06
N SER A 865 36.94 -43.18 50.27
CA SER A 865 37.64 -44.06 49.31
C SER A 865 36.88 -44.16 47.98
N ILE A 866 35.57 -44.39 48.03
CA ILE A 866 34.70 -44.48 46.84
C ILE A 866 34.67 -43.12 46.11
N VAL A 867 34.63 -42.03 46.86
CA VAL A 867 34.61 -40.66 46.33
C VAL A 867 35.92 -40.32 45.61
N HIS A 868 37.07 -40.75 46.13
CA HIS A 868 38.35 -40.64 45.42
C HIS A 868 38.37 -41.45 44.12
N GLU A 869 37.78 -42.64 44.09
CA GLU A 869 37.67 -43.43 42.85
C GLU A 869 36.77 -42.75 41.81
N ILE A 870 35.65 -42.15 42.24
CA ILE A 870 34.76 -41.37 41.36
C ILE A 870 35.49 -40.13 40.83
N GLY A 871 36.24 -39.43 41.67
CA GLY A 871 37.02 -38.25 41.27
C GLY A 871 38.13 -38.53 40.25
N ALA A 872 38.52 -39.79 40.07
CA ALA A 872 39.50 -40.20 39.07
C ALA A 872 38.89 -40.56 37.69
N MET A 873 37.56 -40.48 37.54
CA MET A 873 36.90 -40.77 36.27
C MET A 873 37.05 -39.62 35.28
N GLU A 874 37.23 -39.94 33.99
CA GLU A 874 37.53 -38.96 32.93
C GLU A 874 36.42 -37.92 32.74
N PHE A 875 35.15 -38.27 33.01
CA PHE A 875 34.02 -37.36 32.88
C PHE A 875 33.75 -36.52 34.14
N VAL A 876 34.50 -36.73 35.23
CA VAL A 876 34.29 -36.04 36.50
C VAL A 876 35.22 -34.83 36.59
N ARG A 877 34.60 -33.65 36.66
CA ARG A 877 35.26 -32.36 36.77
C ARG A 877 35.69 -32.03 38.19
N PHE A 878 34.81 -32.30 39.14
CA PHE A 878 35.00 -31.92 40.53
C PHE A 878 34.32 -32.89 41.48
N VAL A 879 34.98 -33.12 42.61
CA VAL A 879 34.41 -33.82 43.76
C VAL A 879 34.70 -33.06 45.04
N GLY A 880 33.68 -32.81 45.85
CA GLY A 880 33.82 -32.08 47.11
C GLY A 880 32.80 -32.51 48.16
N ARG A 881 33.07 -32.24 49.44
CA ARG A 881 32.10 -32.53 50.52
C ARG A 881 30.87 -31.64 50.38
N TYR A 882 29.68 -32.20 50.56
CA TYR A 882 28.44 -31.42 50.67
C TYR A 882 28.32 -30.84 52.09
N GLN A 883 28.98 -29.70 52.29
CA GLN A 883 29.21 -29.07 53.61
C GLN A 883 27.92 -28.73 54.36
N PRO A 884 27.92 -28.73 55.70
CA PRO A 884 26.77 -28.30 56.51
C PRO A 884 26.22 -26.93 56.11
N ALA A 885 27.09 -25.98 55.76
CA ALA A 885 26.70 -24.67 55.24
C ALA A 885 25.75 -24.75 54.04
N TYR A 886 25.96 -25.74 53.15
CA TYR A 886 25.20 -25.89 51.91
C TYR A 886 23.81 -26.49 52.11
N ARG A 887 23.53 -27.01 53.31
CA ARG A 887 22.28 -27.70 53.68
C ARG A 887 21.26 -26.77 54.31
N ILE A 888 21.65 -25.54 54.64
CA ILE A 888 20.77 -24.55 55.30
C ILE A 888 20.35 -23.50 54.28
N GLU A 889 19.05 -23.27 54.19
CA GLU A 889 18.48 -22.19 53.39
C GLU A 889 19.12 -20.83 53.73
N ARG A 890 19.48 -20.07 52.70
CA ARG A 890 20.17 -18.78 52.85
C ARG A 890 19.43 -17.81 53.78
N SER A 891 18.12 -17.69 53.62
CA SER A 891 17.30 -16.76 54.41
C SER A 891 17.32 -17.10 55.91
N LEU A 892 17.27 -18.40 56.23
CA LEU A 892 17.37 -18.95 57.58
C LEU A 892 18.79 -18.76 58.15
N ARG A 893 19.82 -18.94 57.32
CA ARG A 893 21.23 -18.78 57.74
C ARG A 893 21.57 -17.32 58.06
N GLU A 894 21.10 -16.37 57.26
CA GLU A 894 21.39 -14.94 57.41
C GLU A 894 20.58 -14.29 58.55
N ASN A 895 19.38 -14.81 58.84
CA ASN A 895 18.46 -14.25 59.84
C ASN A 895 18.12 -15.24 60.96
N MET A 896 19.10 -16.04 61.40
CA MET A 896 18.89 -17.05 62.42
C MET A 896 18.65 -16.40 63.79
N SER A 897 17.42 -16.54 64.29
CA SER A 897 17.05 -16.13 65.65
C SER A 897 17.39 -17.22 66.68
N GLU A 898 17.20 -16.95 67.97
CA GLU A 898 17.46 -17.94 69.03
C GLU A 898 16.60 -19.21 68.84
N TRP A 899 15.37 -19.05 68.34
CA TRP A 899 14.40 -20.12 68.10
C TRP A 899 13.76 -19.96 66.72
N ASN A 900 13.90 -20.97 65.86
CA ASN A 900 13.40 -20.90 64.48
C ASN A 900 12.45 -22.06 64.20
N ASN A 901 11.37 -21.77 63.47
CA ASN A 901 10.50 -22.81 62.92
C ASN A 901 11.08 -23.24 61.57
N ILE A 902 11.49 -24.50 61.49
CA ILE A 902 12.18 -25.05 60.33
C ILE A 902 11.54 -26.36 59.88
N THR A 903 11.80 -26.71 58.63
CA THR A 903 11.60 -28.05 58.08
C THR A 903 12.99 -28.64 57.77
N ALA A 904 13.28 -29.83 58.30
CA ALA A 904 14.50 -30.57 58.01
C ALA A 904 14.18 -31.86 57.24
N LEU A 905 14.96 -32.13 56.19
CA LEU A 905 14.91 -33.33 55.37
C LEU A 905 16.13 -34.20 55.66
N ILE A 906 15.88 -35.39 56.23
CA ILE A 906 16.93 -36.35 56.56
C ILE A 906 16.82 -37.54 55.59
N TYR A 907 17.86 -37.80 54.80
CA TYR A 907 17.89 -38.85 53.79
C TYR A 907 18.17 -40.23 54.39
N LYS A 908 17.27 -41.19 54.15
CA LYS A 908 17.30 -42.60 54.62
C LYS A 908 17.87 -42.81 56.04
N PRO A 909 17.43 -42.06 57.06
CA PRO A 909 18.02 -42.21 58.39
C PRO A 909 17.65 -43.55 59.02
N ASN A 910 18.62 -44.15 59.69
CA ASN A 910 18.38 -45.30 60.55
C ASN A 910 17.62 -44.88 61.84
N LYS A 911 17.19 -45.86 62.64
CA LYS A 911 16.40 -45.59 63.86
C LYS A 911 17.12 -44.67 64.86
N LYS A 912 18.45 -44.77 64.96
CA LYS A 912 19.26 -43.93 65.85
C LYS A 912 19.31 -42.49 65.33
N GLU A 913 19.59 -42.30 64.04
CA GLU A 913 19.63 -40.99 63.39
C GLU A 913 18.26 -40.28 63.41
N LYS A 914 17.17 -41.01 63.20
CA LYS A 914 15.81 -40.47 63.37
C LYS A 914 15.58 -39.93 64.78
N SER A 915 15.96 -40.72 65.79
CA SER A 915 15.81 -40.34 67.20
C SER A 915 16.70 -39.15 67.56
N GLU A 916 17.91 -39.11 67.02
CA GLU A 916 18.86 -38.00 67.18
C GLU A 916 18.32 -36.72 66.54
N ALA A 917 17.89 -36.76 65.27
CA ALA A 917 17.32 -35.61 64.58
C ALA A 917 16.12 -35.03 65.34
N LEU A 918 15.19 -35.89 65.81
CA LEU A 918 14.04 -35.47 66.60
C LEU A 918 14.44 -34.82 67.93
N SER A 919 15.52 -35.27 68.57
CA SER A 919 15.99 -34.71 69.86
C SER A 919 16.48 -33.26 69.77
N TYR A 920 16.80 -32.78 68.56
CA TYR A 920 17.21 -31.41 68.33
C TYR A 920 16.04 -30.41 68.29
N PHE A 921 14.81 -30.90 68.12
CA PHE A 921 13.60 -30.06 68.10
C PHE A 921 13.06 -29.87 69.52
N ALA A 922 12.85 -28.61 69.93
CA ALA A 922 12.20 -28.30 71.19
C ALA A 922 10.69 -28.57 71.14
N SER A 923 10.08 -28.40 69.96
CA SER A 923 8.73 -28.86 69.65
C SER A 923 8.65 -29.32 68.21
N VAL A 924 8.08 -30.50 67.99
CA VAL A 924 7.80 -31.04 66.65
C VAL A 924 6.34 -30.78 66.32
N PHE A 925 6.08 -30.13 65.19
CA PHE A 925 4.73 -29.91 64.68
C PHE A 925 4.26 -31.10 63.84
N GLU A 926 5.14 -31.60 62.98
CA GLU A 926 4.89 -32.79 62.16
C GLU A 926 6.20 -33.54 61.93
N SER A 927 6.11 -34.87 61.83
CA SER A 927 7.21 -35.68 61.32
C SER A 927 6.68 -36.94 60.65
N TYR A 928 7.11 -37.21 59.44
CA TYR A 928 6.67 -38.38 58.68
C TYR A 928 7.73 -38.80 57.65
N GLN A 929 7.61 -40.04 57.16
CA GLN A 929 8.43 -40.53 56.08
C GLN A 929 7.83 -40.08 54.74
N GLU A 930 8.63 -39.39 53.92
CA GLU A 930 8.30 -38.87 52.61
C GLU A 930 9.27 -39.46 51.57
N GLY A 931 8.90 -40.61 50.99
CA GLY A 931 9.79 -41.39 50.13
C GLY A 931 11.08 -41.77 50.88
N ASP A 932 12.22 -41.43 50.29
CA ASP A 932 13.55 -41.66 50.88
C ASP A 932 13.95 -40.64 51.95
N TYR A 933 13.14 -39.60 52.18
CA TYR A 933 13.39 -38.57 53.17
C TYR A 933 12.52 -38.76 54.41
N TYR A 934 13.07 -38.52 55.59
CA TYR A 934 12.33 -38.33 56.83
C TYR A 934 12.22 -36.83 57.08
N ARG A 935 11.01 -36.31 56.98
CA ARG A 935 10.71 -34.87 57.13
C ARG A 935 10.32 -34.58 58.57
N ILE A 936 10.90 -33.54 59.14
CA ILE A 936 10.57 -33.04 60.49
C ILE A 936 10.36 -31.54 60.40
N SER A 937 9.17 -31.06 60.79
CA SER A 937 8.88 -29.63 60.89
C SER A 937 8.62 -29.27 62.35
N GLY A 938 9.24 -28.20 62.85
CA GLY A 938 9.17 -27.85 64.27
C GLY A 938 10.06 -26.68 64.65
N THR A 939 10.08 -26.37 65.95
CA THR A 939 10.89 -25.29 66.53
C THR A 939 12.23 -25.82 67.02
N VAL A 940 13.31 -25.18 66.59
CA VAL A 940 14.70 -25.59 66.87
C VAL A 940 15.52 -24.37 67.30
N SER A 941 16.41 -24.54 68.28
CA SER A 941 17.34 -23.47 68.67
C SER A 941 18.44 -23.26 67.63
N LYS A 942 19.03 -22.07 67.59
CA LYS A 942 20.18 -21.76 66.71
C LYS A 942 21.28 -22.83 66.74
N ASP A 943 21.72 -23.22 67.94
CA ASP A 943 22.78 -24.22 68.11
C ASP A 943 22.39 -25.61 67.60
N ASN A 944 21.11 -25.97 67.75
CA ASN A 944 20.61 -27.27 67.30
C ASN A 944 20.40 -27.31 65.77
N ILE A 945 20.19 -26.17 65.10
CA ILE A 945 20.19 -26.10 63.63
C ILE A 945 21.57 -26.46 63.09
N THR A 946 22.65 -25.97 63.72
CA THR A 946 24.02 -26.34 63.36
C THR A 946 24.26 -27.84 63.55
N LYS A 947 23.84 -28.41 64.69
CA LYS A 947 23.97 -29.86 64.93
C LYS A 947 23.18 -30.70 63.92
N LEU A 948 21.95 -30.29 63.61
CA LEU A 948 21.15 -30.91 62.55
C LEU A 948 21.87 -30.86 61.19
N ALA A 949 22.41 -29.69 60.82
CA ALA A 949 23.13 -29.54 59.55
C ALA A 949 24.39 -30.42 59.47
N THR A 950 25.03 -30.74 60.59
CA THR A 950 26.24 -31.58 60.64
C THR A 950 25.99 -33.09 60.55
N MET A 951 24.75 -33.55 60.72
CA MET A 951 24.46 -34.99 60.61
C MET A 951 24.74 -35.48 59.17
N CYS A 952 25.40 -36.62 59.01
CA CYS A 952 25.78 -37.15 57.69
C CYS A 952 24.59 -37.39 56.74
N THR A 953 23.39 -37.61 57.30
CA THR A 953 22.14 -37.88 56.57
C THR A 953 21.25 -36.66 56.37
N THR A 954 21.58 -35.50 56.93
CA THR A 954 20.79 -34.27 56.67
C THR A 954 21.04 -33.80 55.25
N TYR A 955 19.96 -33.76 54.46
CA TYR A 955 20.00 -33.28 53.09
C TYR A 955 19.74 -31.77 53.01
N TRP A 956 18.71 -31.29 53.69
CA TRP A 956 18.27 -29.89 53.57
C TRP A 956 17.52 -29.40 54.82
N ILE A 957 17.68 -28.11 55.15
CA ILE A 957 17.01 -27.39 56.22
C ILE A 957 16.50 -26.06 55.67
N GLU A 958 15.20 -25.82 55.78
CA GLU A 958 14.53 -24.60 55.31
C GLU A 958 13.62 -24.00 56.37
N LYS A 959 13.28 -22.72 56.20
CA LYS A 959 12.28 -22.06 57.03
C LYS A 959 10.93 -22.70 56.81
N MET A 960 10.21 -22.98 57.90
CA MET A 960 8.86 -23.52 57.80
C MET A 960 7.92 -22.46 57.20
N ILE A 961 7.25 -22.82 56.11
CA ILE A 961 6.17 -22.04 55.53
C ILE A 961 4.87 -22.60 56.12
N ALA A 962 4.12 -21.77 56.85
CA ALA A 962 2.83 -22.19 57.37
C ALA A 962 1.88 -22.46 56.18
N PRO A 963 1.17 -23.60 56.14
CA PRO A 963 0.16 -23.83 55.13
C PRO A 963 -0.94 -22.77 55.31
N THR A 964 -1.09 -21.88 54.33
CA THR A 964 -2.32 -21.10 54.19
C THR A 964 -3.41 -22.06 53.76
N THR A 965 -4.46 -22.19 54.59
CA THR A 965 -5.71 -22.83 54.19
C THR A 965 -6.22 -22.18 52.91
N MET A 966 -6.13 -22.89 51.78
CA MET A 966 -6.98 -22.60 50.63
C MET A 966 -8.37 -23.12 51.02
N ASP A 967 -9.29 -22.22 51.34
CA ASP A 967 -10.70 -22.56 51.32
C ASP A 967 -11.16 -22.57 49.86
N GLU A 968 -12.00 -23.52 49.48
CA GLU A 968 -12.51 -23.70 48.12
C GLU A 968 -13.52 -22.60 47.70
N LYS A 969 -13.67 -21.50 48.46
CA LYS A 969 -14.66 -20.43 48.18
C LYS A 969 -14.12 -19.20 47.48
N SER A 970 -12.81 -19.09 47.22
CA SER A 970 -12.24 -17.93 46.51
C SER A 970 -11.92 -18.14 45.01
N CYS A 971 -12.59 -19.09 44.34
CA CYS A 971 -12.47 -19.31 42.89
C CYS A 971 -13.53 -18.57 42.04
N GLU A 972 -14.08 -17.47 42.54
CA GLU A 972 -14.77 -16.47 41.70
C GLU A 972 -14.21 -15.08 42.08
N ILE A 973 -13.32 -14.55 41.23
CA ILE A 973 -13.15 -13.15 40.79
C ILE A 973 -11.92 -13.08 39.88
#